data_AF-A0A0V1FL66-F1
#
_entry.id   AF-A0A0V1FL66-F1
#
_cell.length_a   1.000
_cell.length_b   1.000
_cell.length_c   1.000
_cell.angle_alpha   90.00
_cell.angle_beta   90.00
_cell.angle_gamma   90.00
#
_symmetry.space_group_name_H-M   'P 1'
#
loop_
_entity.id
_entity.type
_entity.pdbx_description
1 polymer ?
#
loop_
_entity_poly.entity_id
_entity_poly.type
_entity_poly.pdbx_seq_one_letter_code
_entity_poly.pdbx_strand_id
1 'polypeptide(L)'
;MQIWRHGDRTPALNFSLNPDDIASWAEGPDGELTKLGILQQFRLGEYLRNRYQNFLPSHYSSNLIYVRSTDYNRTIMSALANLAGLFQPSAEEQWNENLPWQPIPVHSVPKNMDYVLNMEADCPLAKKAQDNIWQSAEVLAIMKENQQFIDFLKNKTGLEFLTLNDMVRVFDPINCAKIHSNQHVIPDWVTEEVFEKIHTLFNISTTFWMSTPEVKKFRGKMENFEKEIAAQNARSQAIGSGIGSGRVQANLQFLPHSLQRPFSNAQTPPQSKTFNSTSAVNQYYHQSSSSTAAVIEAAPSRYTDVLNRTGVADAAKFTSQVLPQDVNLVKSRRSDFKPTSTATLATTFNSSKSKAKKPARNLRTAGGAVWEDLSLNEWDPDDFRLFCGDLGNEVSDELLSKAFRKYPSFLKAKVIRDKRSNKTKGYGFVSFKDPQDFIRALREMDGKYVGNRPIKLRKSSWKDRNLDAVRKKCKEKQKLGLRIPVANSAEFEMNFHWVPICLIIILMLNNICSGSVGQQSNGELRLLQVIWRHGDRTPAMNFPLNPDQVWSEGIGELTKLGISQQYQLGRFLRHRYENFLPKNYSSHEIFIRSTDVNRTLMSALANLAALFEPTSDDMWNKNLSWQPIPVHTVPRDLDNVLNLEAKCPAAEKLQMEVWHSDEAMSIVKTNEALFELLRLNTGLPMNTLEEISTVYDPLHCAHKHVKKIHEDKHSLPNWVTDEIYEDITRLFNISTTFWCSSEKVKTFRGSYLVVDIIERMKRKASYVDENLKFYAYSAHDETLIGFLEHMRVYNATMVPTYASMILIELLELRGKYFVQIYFKNGNNSVMPLELKFCPHPCSLKKFEKNFKNITPLDWFSACGFPSVETTDWKTKYVQLPYDGAES
;
A
#
# COMPACT_ATOMS: atom_id res chain seq x y z
N MET A 1 -1.49 14.45 -24.17
CA MET A 1 -2.14 14.87 -22.92
C MET A 1 -3.60 14.42 -22.96
N GLN A 2 -4.15 13.95 -21.84
CA GLN A 2 -5.56 13.60 -21.66
C GLN A 2 -6.01 14.18 -20.33
N ILE A 3 -7.26 14.62 -20.24
CA ILE A 3 -7.86 15.17 -19.01
C ILE A 3 -9.29 14.62 -18.94
N TRP A 4 -9.68 14.08 -17.79
CA TRP A 4 -11.02 13.55 -17.56
C TRP A 4 -11.51 13.84 -16.13
N ARG A 5 -12.83 13.93 -15.96
CA ARG A 5 -13.48 14.08 -14.65
C ARG A 5 -13.40 12.76 -13.87
N HIS A 6 -13.45 12.84 -12.54
CA HIS A 6 -13.70 11.67 -11.67
C HIS A 6 -15.01 10.96 -12.02
N GLY A 7 -15.14 9.69 -11.62
CA GLY A 7 -16.38 8.92 -11.78
C GLY A 7 -17.51 9.43 -10.89
N ASP A 8 -18.66 8.77 -10.99
CA ASP A 8 -19.80 8.93 -10.09
C ASP A 8 -19.42 8.81 -8.59
N ARG A 9 -20.08 9.60 -7.74
CA ARG A 9 -19.72 9.79 -6.33
C ARG A 9 -20.94 10.00 -5.43
N THR A 10 -20.76 9.84 -4.13
CA THR A 10 -21.73 10.27 -3.11
C THR A 10 -21.91 11.80 -3.13
N PRO A 11 -22.88 12.38 -2.40
CA PRO A 11 -23.03 13.84 -2.30
C PRO A 11 -21.76 14.49 -1.73
N ALA A 12 -21.25 15.55 -2.39
CA ALA A 12 -20.03 16.25 -2.00
C ALA A 12 -20.24 17.35 -0.95
N LEU A 13 -21.48 17.55 -0.52
CA LEU A 13 -21.88 18.47 0.53
C LEU A 13 -22.77 17.70 1.50
N ASN A 14 -22.56 17.95 2.80
CA ASN A 14 -23.22 17.26 3.88
C ASN A 14 -24.67 17.77 4.07
N PHE A 15 -25.52 17.53 3.07
CA PHE A 15 -26.94 17.87 3.04
C PHE A 15 -27.78 16.61 2.85
N SER A 16 -28.30 16.14 3.97
CA SER A 16 -29.38 15.15 4.04
C SER A 16 -30.71 15.82 3.75
N LEU A 17 -31.54 15.22 2.89
CA LEU A 17 -32.94 15.61 2.73
C LEU A 17 -33.78 15.08 3.91
N ASN A 18 -33.39 13.92 4.46
CA ASN A 18 -33.74 13.42 5.78
C ASN A 18 -32.43 13.07 6.53
N PRO A 19 -32.19 13.48 7.79
CA PRO A 19 -30.90 13.32 8.47
C PRO A 19 -30.27 11.92 8.48
N ASP A 20 -31.09 10.87 8.35
CA ASP A 20 -30.61 9.48 8.26
C ASP A 20 -29.93 9.15 6.90
N ASP A 21 -30.18 9.91 5.83
CA ASP A 21 -29.68 9.61 4.48
C ASP A 21 -28.14 9.66 4.39
N ILE A 22 -27.47 10.55 5.12
CA ILE A 22 -26.00 10.62 5.17
C ILE A 22 -25.39 9.29 5.64
N ALA A 23 -26.04 8.61 6.59
CA ALA A 23 -25.60 7.30 7.10
C ALA A 23 -25.97 6.12 6.18
N SER A 24 -26.71 6.36 5.10
CA SER A 24 -27.14 5.31 4.15
C SER A 24 -26.12 5.01 3.03
N TRP A 25 -25.17 5.91 2.77
CA TRP A 25 -24.13 5.71 1.74
C TRP A 25 -23.01 4.81 2.26
N ALA A 26 -22.89 3.60 1.70
CA ALA A 26 -21.90 2.62 2.13
C ALA A 26 -20.45 3.06 1.91
N GLU A 27 -20.20 3.91 0.92
CA GLU A 27 -18.90 4.54 0.62
C GLU A 27 -18.58 5.76 1.51
N GLY A 28 -19.56 6.32 2.23
CA GLY A 28 -19.42 7.47 3.12
C GLY A 28 -19.79 8.84 2.50
N PRO A 29 -19.88 9.91 3.32
CA PRO A 29 -20.21 11.27 2.91
C PRO A 29 -19.08 12.00 2.16
N ASP A 30 -19.25 13.31 1.93
CA ASP A 30 -18.26 14.26 1.41
C ASP A 30 -17.69 13.95 0.00
N GLY A 31 -18.45 13.16 -0.75
CA GLY A 31 -18.28 12.94 -2.18
C GLY A 31 -17.26 11.86 -2.51
N GLU A 32 -17.30 10.75 -1.80
CA GLU A 32 -16.49 9.56 -2.07
C GLU A 32 -16.92 8.85 -3.36
N LEU A 33 -15.99 8.14 -4.00
CA LEU A 33 -16.23 7.50 -5.30
C LEU A 33 -17.07 6.23 -5.12
N THR A 34 -18.24 6.16 -5.76
CA THR A 34 -19.11 4.99 -5.67
C THR A 34 -18.53 3.80 -6.45
N LYS A 35 -19.02 2.60 -6.17
CA LYS A 35 -18.76 1.39 -6.99
C LYS A 35 -19.13 1.60 -8.47
N LEU A 36 -20.14 2.43 -8.75
CA LEU A 36 -20.49 2.85 -10.11
C LEU A 36 -19.40 3.75 -10.71
N GLY A 37 -18.88 4.73 -9.96
CA GLY A 37 -17.79 5.61 -10.39
C GLY A 37 -16.48 4.87 -10.66
N ILE A 38 -16.13 3.89 -9.82
CA ILE A 38 -14.98 3.00 -10.04
C ILE A 38 -15.16 2.24 -11.37
N LEU A 39 -16.33 1.63 -11.60
CA LEU A 39 -16.61 0.87 -12.83
C LEU A 39 -16.64 1.75 -14.09
N GLN A 40 -17.15 2.98 -14.00
CA GLN A 40 -17.10 3.98 -15.09
C GLN A 40 -15.65 4.28 -15.48
N GLN A 41 -14.78 4.51 -14.49
CA GLN A 41 -13.38 4.86 -14.72
C GLN A 41 -12.57 3.69 -15.28
N PHE A 42 -12.80 2.48 -14.77
CA PHE A 42 -12.19 1.25 -15.33
C PHE A 42 -12.54 1.08 -16.81
N ARG A 43 -13.83 1.22 -17.17
CA ARG A 43 -14.28 1.16 -18.57
C ARG A 43 -13.73 2.29 -19.44
N LEU A 44 -13.52 3.48 -18.87
CA LEU A 44 -12.83 4.57 -19.57
C LEU A 44 -11.36 4.20 -19.86
N GLY A 45 -10.69 3.52 -18.93
CA GLY A 45 -9.37 2.91 -19.13
C GLY A 45 -9.35 1.90 -20.27
N GLU A 46 -10.30 0.95 -20.29
CA GLU A 46 -10.45 -0.04 -21.37
C GLU A 46 -10.71 0.62 -22.75
N TYR A 47 -11.54 1.67 -22.79
CA TYR A 47 -11.79 2.46 -23.99
C TYR A 47 -10.53 3.20 -24.47
N LEU A 48 -9.80 3.85 -23.56
CA LEU A 48 -8.53 4.53 -23.87
C LEU A 48 -7.48 3.52 -24.39
N ARG A 49 -7.43 2.31 -23.80
CA ARG A 49 -6.56 1.21 -24.24
C ARG A 49 -6.84 0.82 -25.68
N ASN A 50 -8.10 0.52 -26.01
CA ASN A 50 -8.50 0.15 -27.37
C ASN A 50 -8.26 1.30 -28.37
N ARG A 51 -8.63 2.53 -28.01
CA ARG A 51 -8.49 3.72 -28.86
C ARG A 51 -7.03 4.06 -29.20
N TYR A 52 -6.11 3.85 -28.25
CA TYR A 52 -4.70 4.24 -28.40
C TYR A 52 -3.73 3.04 -28.43
N GLN A 53 -4.21 1.84 -28.76
CA GLN A 53 -3.40 0.60 -28.78
C GLN A 53 -2.16 0.65 -29.71
N ASN A 54 -2.19 1.48 -30.75
CA ASN A 54 -1.08 1.69 -31.69
C ASN A 54 -0.12 2.84 -31.29
N PHE A 55 -0.33 3.45 -30.11
CA PHE A 55 0.44 4.61 -29.62
C PHE A 55 0.94 4.39 -28.18
N LEU A 56 0.12 3.80 -27.31
CA LEU A 56 0.52 3.41 -25.96
C LEU A 56 1.32 2.09 -25.99
N PRO A 57 2.34 1.94 -25.13
CA PRO A 57 3.06 0.67 -24.98
C PRO A 57 2.14 -0.47 -24.54
N SER A 58 2.53 -1.72 -24.84
CA SER A 58 1.79 -2.91 -24.43
C SER A 58 1.71 -3.10 -22.91
N HIS A 59 2.69 -2.58 -22.17
CA HIS A 59 2.87 -2.65 -20.73
C HIS A 59 2.90 -1.23 -20.13
N TYR A 60 2.80 -1.09 -18.80
CA TYR A 60 3.06 0.19 -18.14
C TYR A 60 4.57 0.53 -18.18
N SER A 61 4.91 1.81 -18.38
CA SER A 61 6.28 2.31 -18.27
C SER A 61 6.29 3.75 -17.77
N SER A 62 6.95 4.01 -16.64
CA SER A 62 7.03 5.33 -16.02
C SER A 62 7.79 6.36 -16.86
N ASN A 63 8.74 5.90 -17.68
CA ASN A 63 9.45 6.74 -18.66
C ASN A 63 8.53 7.34 -19.74
N LEU A 64 7.34 6.76 -19.96
CA LEU A 64 6.39 7.17 -21.00
C LEU A 64 5.05 7.68 -20.45
N ILE A 65 4.69 7.28 -19.22
CA ILE A 65 3.36 7.50 -18.64
C ILE A 65 3.49 8.09 -17.23
N TYR A 66 3.28 9.40 -17.14
CA TYR A 66 3.12 10.16 -15.89
C TYR A 66 1.65 10.49 -15.64
N VAL A 67 1.18 10.37 -14.39
CA VAL A 67 -0.23 10.54 -14.03
C VAL A 67 -0.37 11.42 -12.78
N ARG A 68 -1.07 12.55 -12.93
CA ARG A 68 -1.35 13.50 -11.84
C ARG A 68 -2.85 13.53 -11.51
N SER A 69 -3.17 13.64 -10.23
CA SER A 69 -4.51 13.92 -9.70
C SER A 69 -4.48 15.15 -8.79
N THR A 70 -5.62 15.77 -8.57
CA THR A 70 -5.85 16.58 -7.36
C THR A 70 -5.84 15.66 -6.13
N ASP A 71 -5.51 16.20 -4.96
CA ASP A 71 -5.49 15.44 -3.70
C ASP A 71 -6.89 15.31 -3.05
N TYR A 72 -7.82 14.69 -3.77
CA TYR A 72 -9.11 14.21 -3.24
C TYR A 72 -9.21 12.69 -3.42
N ASN A 73 -9.80 11.99 -2.45
CA ASN A 73 -9.99 10.53 -2.48
C ASN A 73 -10.61 10.06 -3.82
N ARG A 74 -11.75 10.65 -4.18
CA ARG A 74 -12.46 10.37 -5.44
C ARG A 74 -11.65 10.55 -6.73
N THR A 75 -10.73 11.52 -6.81
CA THR A 75 -9.95 11.77 -8.04
C THR A 75 -8.76 10.83 -8.11
N ILE A 76 -8.08 10.56 -6.99
CA ILE A 76 -7.02 9.54 -6.89
C ILE A 76 -7.60 8.16 -7.20
N MET A 77 -8.71 7.78 -6.58
CA MET A 77 -9.40 6.50 -6.84
C MET A 77 -9.86 6.38 -8.31
N SER A 78 -10.33 7.48 -8.92
CA SER A 78 -10.69 7.49 -10.34
C SER A 78 -9.49 7.25 -11.26
N ALA A 79 -8.35 7.88 -10.97
CA ALA A 79 -7.12 7.66 -11.72
C ALA A 79 -6.63 6.21 -11.57
N LEU A 80 -6.63 5.66 -10.36
CA LEU A 80 -6.26 4.26 -10.09
C LEU A 80 -7.17 3.27 -10.82
N ALA A 81 -8.49 3.49 -10.81
CA ALA A 81 -9.45 2.63 -11.50
C ALA A 81 -9.28 2.70 -13.03
N ASN A 82 -9.04 3.90 -13.57
CA ASN A 82 -8.74 4.10 -15.00
C ASN A 82 -7.47 3.38 -15.43
N LEU A 83 -6.38 3.51 -14.66
CA LEU A 83 -5.11 2.83 -14.92
C LEU A 83 -5.23 1.30 -14.84
N ALA A 84 -6.03 0.78 -13.91
CA ALA A 84 -6.33 -0.65 -13.82
C ALA A 84 -7.04 -1.20 -15.07
N GLY A 85 -7.90 -0.40 -15.72
CA GLY A 85 -8.52 -0.77 -17.00
C GLY A 85 -7.60 -0.59 -18.21
N LEU A 86 -6.72 0.42 -18.16
CA LEU A 86 -5.82 0.83 -19.24
C LEU A 86 -4.57 -0.07 -19.38
N PHE A 87 -4.01 -0.55 -18.27
CA PHE A 87 -2.76 -1.31 -18.19
C PHE A 87 -2.92 -2.62 -17.39
N GLN A 88 -3.90 -3.42 -17.77
CA GLN A 88 -4.07 -4.80 -17.28
C GLN A 88 -2.80 -5.62 -17.58
N PRO A 89 -2.21 -6.32 -16.59
CA PRO A 89 -0.89 -6.92 -16.75
C PRO A 89 -0.91 -8.14 -17.68
N SER A 90 -0.02 -8.11 -18.68
CA SER A 90 0.31 -9.26 -19.51
C SER A 90 0.86 -10.44 -18.70
N ALA A 91 0.93 -11.63 -19.31
CA ALA A 91 1.47 -12.83 -18.66
C ALA A 91 2.93 -12.65 -18.17
N GLU A 92 3.70 -11.74 -18.77
CA GLU A 92 5.05 -11.39 -18.32
C GLU A 92 5.04 -10.37 -17.17
N GLU A 93 4.10 -9.43 -17.15
CA GLU A 93 3.93 -8.45 -16.05
C GLU A 93 3.37 -9.06 -14.76
N GLN A 94 2.62 -10.17 -14.86
CA GLN A 94 1.93 -10.80 -13.73
C GLN A 94 2.88 -11.19 -12.59
N TRP A 95 2.68 -10.54 -11.44
CA TRP A 95 3.39 -10.78 -10.17
C TRP A 95 2.56 -11.64 -9.19
N ASN A 96 1.28 -11.89 -9.50
CA ASN A 96 0.34 -12.68 -8.70
C ASN A 96 -0.72 -13.32 -9.61
N GLU A 97 -0.68 -14.65 -9.73
CA GLU A 97 -1.59 -15.46 -10.57
C GLU A 97 -3.09 -15.25 -10.28
N ASN A 98 -3.44 -14.81 -9.07
CA ASN A 98 -4.82 -14.68 -8.60
C ASN A 98 -5.33 -13.23 -8.60
N LEU A 99 -4.52 -12.28 -9.08
CA LEU A 99 -4.84 -10.85 -9.06
C LEU A 99 -4.38 -10.17 -10.36
N PRO A 100 -5.26 -10.08 -11.39
CA PRO A 100 -4.93 -9.50 -12.70
C PRO A 100 -4.90 -7.96 -12.66
N TRP A 101 -4.03 -7.41 -11.82
CA TRP A 101 -3.83 -5.98 -11.59
C TRP A 101 -2.38 -5.71 -11.16
N GLN A 102 -1.88 -4.52 -11.46
CA GLN A 102 -0.57 -4.06 -11.03
C GLN A 102 -0.65 -2.64 -10.46
N PRO A 103 0.13 -2.31 -9.40
CA PRO A 103 0.17 -0.97 -8.85
C PRO A 103 0.84 -0.02 -9.85
N ILE A 104 0.17 1.08 -10.16
CA ILE A 104 0.69 2.15 -11.02
C ILE A 104 0.60 3.46 -10.24
N PRO A 105 1.67 4.28 -10.17
CA PRO A 105 1.68 5.48 -9.34
C PRO A 105 0.71 6.55 -9.87
N VAL A 106 0.04 7.22 -8.94
CA VAL A 106 -0.74 8.44 -9.18
C VAL A 106 -0.18 9.51 -8.25
N HIS A 107 0.33 10.59 -8.83
CA HIS A 107 0.91 11.70 -8.09
C HIS A 107 -0.20 12.70 -7.70
N SER A 108 -0.38 12.99 -6.42
CA SER A 108 -1.26 14.06 -5.95
C SER A 108 -0.47 15.28 -5.48
N VAL A 109 -1.10 16.46 -5.55
CA VAL A 109 -0.61 17.67 -4.88
C VAL A 109 -1.70 18.15 -3.95
N PRO A 110 -1.42 18.42 -2.65
CA PRO A 110 -2.43 18.85 -1.69
C PRO A 110 -3.29 19.97 -2.23
N LYS A 111 -4.62 19.88 -2.04
CA LYS A 111 -5.64 20.80 -2.58
C LYS A 111 -5.17 22.27 -2.59
N ASN A 112 -4.57 22.66 -1.47
CA ASN A 112 -4.20 24.02 -1.13
C ASN A 112 -2.97 24.54 -1.93
N MET A 113 -2.07 23.65 -2.38
CA MET A 113 -0.90 23.93 -3.23
C MET A 113 -1.10 23.56 -4.71
N ASP A 114 -2.22 22.93 -5.10
CA ASP A 114 -2.45 22.47 -6.47
C ASP A 114 -3.01 23.56 -7.40
N TYR A 115 -2.20 24.59 -7.66
CA TYR A 115 -2.50 25.66 -8.63
C TYR A 115 -2.55 25.21 -10.11
N VAL A 116 -2.59 23.89 -10.38
CA VAL A 116 -2.62 23.31 -11.74
C VAL A 116 -3.94 22.62 -12.02
N LEU A 117 -4.45 21.81 -11.08
CA LEU A 117 -5.72 21.08 -11.24
C LEU A 117 -6.81 21.50 -10.25
N ASN A 118 -6.48 22.18 -9.14
CA ASN A 118 -7.48 22.73 -8.23
C ASN A 118 -7.74 24.21 -8.52
N MET A 119 -8.90 24.50 -9.13
CA MET A 119 -9.37 25.87 -9.36
C MET A 119 -9.79 26.59 -8.05
N GLU A 120 -9.94 25.85 -6.93
CA GLU A 120 -10.25 26.38 -5.60
C GLU A 120 -9.00 26.60 -4.71
N ALA A 121 -7.80 26.77 -5.28
CA ALA A 121 -6.61 27.08 -4.48
C ALA A 121 -6.75 28.47 -3.83
N ASP A 122 -6.28 28.66 -2.57
CA ASP A 122 -6.50 29.93 -1.83
C ASP A 122 -5.88 31.13 -2.56
N CYS A 123 -6.74 31.90 -3.20
CA CYS A 123 -6.40 33.10 -3.94
C CYS A 123 -7.40 34.20 -3.57
N PRO A 124 -7.05 35.12 -2.63
CA PRO A 124 -7.94 36.18 -2.20
C PRO A 124 -8.45 37.10 -3.34
N LEU A 125 -7.67 37.24 -4.42
CA LEU A 125 -8.07 37.96 -5.62
C LEU A 125 -9.15 37.21 -6.42
N ALA A 126 -8.99 35.89 -6.61
CA ALA A 126 -10.00 35.06 -7.28
C ALA A 126 -11.29 35.00 -6.45
N LYS A 127 -11.19 34.82 -5.12
CA LYS A 127 -12.35 34.86 -4.21
C LYS A 127 -13.09 36.20 -4.31
N LYS A 128 -12.39 37.33 -4.19
CA LYS A 128 -13.00 38.67 -4.35
C LYS A 128 -13.63 38.87 -5.74
N ALA A 129 -13.01 38.37 -6.81
CA ALA A 129 -13.59 38.42 -8.15
C ALA A 129 -14.88 37.58 -8.23
N GLN A 130 -14.92 36.43 -7.57
CA GLN A 130 -16.08 35.55 -7.52
C GLN A 130 -17.22 36.13 -6.67
N ASP A 131 -16.91 36.74 -5.52
CA ASP A 131 -17.87 37.46 -4.67
C ASP A 131 -18.53 38.61 -5.46
N ASN A 132 -17.74 39.36 -6.24
CA ASN A 132 -18.26 40.41 -7.15
C ASN A 132 -19.20 39.85 -8.25
N ILE A 133 -18.98 38.63 -8.73
CA ILE A 133 -19.87 37.98 -9.72
C ILE A 133 -21.21 37.63 -9.06
N TRP A 134 -21.19 37.08 -7.85
CA TRP A 134 -22.42 36.75 -7.12
C TRP A 134 -23.23 37.99 -6.70
N GLN A 135 -22.58 39.14 -6.54
CA GLN A 135 -23.22 40.45 -6.30
C GLN A 135 -23.50 41.25 -7.59
N SER A 136 -23.33 40.65 -8.78
CA SER A 136 -23.60 41.32 -10.05
C SER A 136 -25.10 41.52 -10.30
N ALA A 137 -25.47 42.61 -10.98
CA ALA A 137 -26.87 42.88 -11.34
C ALA A 137 -27.49 41.75 -12.19
N GLU A 138 -26.68 41.05 -12.99
CA GLU A 138 -27.07 39.86 -13.77
C GLU A 138 -27.56 38.73 -12.84
N VAL A 139 -26.75 38.35 -11.85
CA VAL A 139 -27.09 37.28 -10.88
C VAL A 139 -28.23 37.70 -9.95
N LEU A 140 -28.23 38.95 -9.47
CA LEU A 140 -29.28 39.46 -8.58
C LEU A 140 -30.66 39.54 -9.28
N ALA A 141 -30.70 39.82 -10.59
CA ALA A 141 -31.93 39.73 -11.38
C ALA A 141 -32.46 38.28 -11.44
N ILE A 142 -31.60 37.32 -11.78
CA ILE A 142 -31.96 35.89 -11.88
C ILE A 142 -32.46 35.33 -10.54
N MET A 143 -31.83 35.71 -9.42
CA MET A 143 -32.30 35.37 -8.07
C MET A 143 -33.70 35.94 -7.82
N LYS A 144 -33.91 37.23 -8.10
CA LYS A 144 -35.20 37.92 -7.91
C LYS A 144 -36.32 37.34 -8.77
N GLU A 145 -36.04 37.02 -10.04
CA GLU A 145 -36.99 36.37 -10.95
C GLU A 145 -37.42 34.98 -10.47
N ASN A 146 -36.54 34.29 -9.74
CA ASN A 146 -36.80 32.96 -9.20
C ASN A 146 -37.18 32.95 -7.71
N GLN A 147 -37.40 34.12 -7.08
CA GLN A 147 -37.59 34.24 -5.63
C GLN A 147 -38.65 33.29 -5.08
N GLN A 148 -39.83 33.19 -5.70
CA GLN A 148 -40.90 32.27 -5.28
C GLN A 148 -40.47 30.78 -5.26
N PHE A 149 -39.55 30.39 -6.15
CA PHE A 149 -38.99 29.04 -6.17
C PHE A 149 -37.87 28.85 -5.15
N ILE A 150 -37.06 29.90 -4.91
CA ILE A 150 -36.05 29.91 -3.84
C ILE A 150 -36.75 29.81 -2.47
N ASP A 151 -37.85 30.54 -2.27
CA ASP A 151 -38.67 30.48 -1.06
C ASP A 151 -39.31 29.09 -0.87
N PHE A 152 -39.76 28.45 -1.96
CA PHE A 152 -40.20 27.06 -1.95
C PHE A 152 -39.09 26.10 -1.53
N LEU A 153 -37.89 26.20 -2.12
CA LEU A 153 -36.74 25.37 -1.75
C LEU A 153 -36.35 25.60 -0.29
N LYS A 154 -36.29 26.86 0.17
CA LYS A 154 -36.03 27.22 1.57
C LYS A 154 -37.04 26.57 2.53
N ASN A 155 -38.33 26.65 2.22
CA ASN A 155 -39.40 26.01 3.00
C ASN A 155 -39.31 24.47 2.98
N LYS A 156 -38.80 23.86 1.90
CA LYS A 156 -38.62 22.41 1.77
C LYS A 156 -37.32 21.84 2.36
N THR A 157 -36.30 22.67 2.55
CA THR A 157 -34.94 22.24 2.89
C THR A 157 -34.34 22.88 4.14
N GLY A 158 -34.97 23.94 4.66
CA GLY A 158 -34.41 24.77 5.73
C GLY A 158 -33.21 25.63 5.33
N LEU A 159 -32.77 25.58 4.06
CA LEU A 159 -31.57 26.29 3.61
C LEU A 159 -31.82 27.78 3.35
N GLU A 160 -30.88 28.60 3.80
CA GLU A 160 -30.72 29.97 3.32
C GLU A 160 -29.92 29.98 2.01
N PHE A 161 -30.44 30.69 1.00
CA PHE A 161 -29.82 30.87 -0.32
C PHE A 161 -29.34 32.32 -0.43
N LEU A 162 -28.08 32.57 -0.05
CA LEU A 162 -27.49 33.91 -0.07
C LEU A 162 -27.03 34.30 -1.49
N THR A 163 -26.76 33.31 -2.33
CA THR A 163 -26.25 33.45 -3.69
C THR A 163 -26.85 32.41 -4.62
N LEU A 164 -26.71 32.61 -5.93
CA LEU A 164 -27.07 31.57 -6.91
C LEU A 164 -26.15 30.33 -6.78
N ASN A 165 -24.98 30.44 -6.15
CA ASN A 165 -24.08 29.32 -5.87
C ASN A 165 -24.72 28.29 -4.93
N ASP A 166 -25.54 28.73 -3.98
CA ASP A 166 -26.20 27.87 -2.99
C ASP A 166 -27.09 26.78 -3.62
N MET A 167 -27.49 26.93 -4.89
CA MET A 167 -28.21 25.90 -5.66
C MET A 167 -27.48 24.55 -5.70
N VAL A 168 -26.14 24.52 -5.61
CA VAL A 168 -25.38 23.26 -5.54
C VAL A 168 -25.76 22.41 -4.33
N ARG A 169 -26.13 23.04 -3.21
CA ARG A 169 -26.49 22.39 -1.94
C ARG A 169 -27.76 21.54 -2.05
N VAL A 170 -28.65 21.90 -3.00
CA VAL A 170 -29.88 21.16 -3.32
C VAL A 170 -29.70 20.26 -4.54
N PHE A 171 -29.04 20.75 -5.60
CA PHE A 171 -28.86 19.99 -6.83
C PHE A 171 -28.02 18.72 -6.62
N ASP A 172 -26.87 18.83 -5.95
CA ASP A 172 -25.92 17.72 -5.88
C ASP A 172 -26.48 16.48 -5.17
N PRO A 173 -27.11 16.58 -3.98
CA PRO A 173 -27.58 15.41 -3.26
C PRO A 173 -28.81 14.77 -3.91
N ILE A 174 -29.72 15.59 -4.48
CA ILE A 174 -30.86 15.10 -5.28
C ILE A 174 -30.35 14.38 -6.54
N ASN A 175 -29.36 14.93 -7.24
CA ASN A 175 -28.81 14.31 -8.44
C ASN A 175 -28.13 12.96 -8.11
N CYS A 176 -27.38 12.87 -7.00
CA CYS A 176 -26.81 11.61 -6.53
C CYS A 176 -27.91 10.59 -6.18
N ALA A 177 -28.93 11.00 -5.42
CA ALA A 177 -30.05 10.12 -5.08
C ALA A 177 -30.85 9.66 -6.32
N LYS A 178 -30.97 10.50 -7.36
CA LYS A 178 -31.64 10.15 -8.62
C LYS A 178 -30.85 9.16 -9.49
N ILE A 179 -29.51 9.17 -9.41
CA ILE A 179 -28.64 8.15 -10.02
C ILE A 179 -28.75 6.81 -9.26
N HIS A 180 -28.85 6.86 -7.94
CA HIS A 180 -28.90 5.69 -7.05
C HIS A 180 -30.29 5.44 -6.45
N SER A 181 -31.35 5.67 -7.24
CA SER A 181 -32.76 5.63 -6.81
C SER A 181 -33.27 4.25 -6.37
N ASN A 182 -32.48 3.19 -6.61
CA ASN A 182 -32.73 1.84 -6.08
C ASN A 182 -32.20 1.64 -4.64
N GLN A 183 -31.50 2.63 -4.08
CA GLN A 183 -30.82 2.57 -2.78
C GLN A 183 -31.18 3.76 -1.87
N HIS A 184 -31.48 4.93 -2.44
CA HIS A 184 -31.83 6.15 -1.68
C HIS A 184 -33.21 6.68 -2.10
N VAL A 185 -33.96 7.21 -1.13
CA VAL A 185 -35.31 7.75 -1.35
C VAL A 185 -35.20 9.19 -1.87
N ILE A 186 -35.84 9.47 -3.01
CA ILE A 186 -36.04 10.85 -3.49
C ILE A 186 -37.31 11.40 -2.80
N PRO A 187 -37.28 12.55 -2.13
CA PRO A 187 -38.46 13.10 -1.46
C PRO A 187 -39.60 13.45 -2.43
N ASP A 188 -40.84 13.15 -2.05
CA ASP A 188 -42.06 13.31 -2.88
C ASP A 188 -42.27 14.71 -3.48
N TRP A 189 -41.65 15.75 -2.90
CA TRP A 189 -41.74 17.12 -3.41
C TRP A 189 -40.82 17.40 -4.61
N VAL A 190 -39.86 16.52 -4.89
CA VAL A 190 -38.95 16.60 -6.04
C VAL A 190 -39.61 15.95 -7.26
N THR A 191 -40.59 16.64 -7.83
CA THR A 191 -41.15 16.26 -9.13
C THR A 191 -40.14 16.50 -10.25
N GLU A 192 -40.35 15.93 -11.43
CA GLU A 192 -39.43 16.11 -12.57
C GLU A 192 -39.33 17.60 -13.00
N GLU A 193 -40.42 18.36 -12.87
CA GLU A 193 -40.45 19.81 -13.10
C GLU A 193 -39.60 20.57 -12.07
N VAL A 194 -39.71 20.20 -10.79
CA VAL A 194 -38.90 20.78 -9.71
C VAL A 194 -37.42 20.44 -9.92
N PHE A 195 -37.10 19.20 -10.28
CA PHE A 195 -35.74 18.77 -10.57
C PHE A 195 -35.13 19.53 -11.75
N GLU A 196 -35.82 19.61 -12.88
CA GLU A 196 -35.31 20.33 -14.07
C GLU A 196 -35.16 21.83 -13.81
N LYS A 197 -35.98 22.43 -12.94
CA LYS A 197 -35.81 23.83 -12.52
C LYS A 197 -34.59 24.02 -11.61
N ILE A 198 -34.35 23.13 -10.64
CA ILE A 198 -33.12 23.12 -9.82
C ILE A 198 -31.88 22.96 -10.71
N HIS A 199 -31.91 21.97 -11.61
CA HIS A 199 -30.85 21.68 -12.58
C HIS A 199 -30.57 22.88 -13.50
N THR A 200 -31.61 23.57 -13.98
CA THR A 200 -31.47 24.80 -14.78
C THR A 200 -30.76 25.91 -13.99
N LEU A 201 -31.18 26.18 -12.75
CA LEU A 201 -30.54 27.20 -11.90
C LEU A 201 -29.09 26.83 -11.54
N PHE A 202 -28.79 25.55 -11.32
CA PHE A 202 -27.43 25.05 -11.13
C PHE A 202 -26.54 25.22 -12.38
N ASN A 203 -27.07 24.97 -13.58
CA ASN A 203 -26.34 25.16 -14.84
C ASN A 203 -26.06 26.65 -15.13
N ILE A 204 -26.99 27.54 -14.78
CA ILE A 204 -26.76 28.99 -14.82
C ILE A 204 -25.69 29.37 -13.78
N SER A 205 -25.78 28.84 -12.56
CA SER A 205 -24.82 29.09 -11.48
C SER A 205 -23.38 28.72 -11.84
N THR A 206 -23.19 27.49 -12.34
CA THR A 206 -21.87 27.01 -12.81
C THR A 206 -21.35 27.79 -14.01
N THR A 207 -22.24 28.29 -14.88
CA THR A 207 -21.86 29.22 -15.95
C THR A 207 -21.30 30.54 -15.41
N PHE A 208 -21.89 31.09 -14.34
CA PHE A 208 -21.37 32.29 -13.68
C PHE A 208 -20.05 32.02 -12.93
N TRP A 209 -19.94 30.90 -12.21
CA TRP A 209 -18.72 30.45 -11.53
C TRP A 209 -17.52 30.35 -12.49
N MET A 210 -17.74 29.84 -13.70
CA MET A 210 -16.72 29.75 -14.76
C MET A 210 -16.47 31.07 -15.52
N SER A 211 -16.97 32.24 -15.06
CA SER A 211 -17.01 33.48 -15.85
C SER A 211 -16.31 34.71 -15.24
N THR A 212 -15.10 34.52 -14.71
CA THR A 212 -14.22 35.65 -14.32
C THR A 212 -14.02 36.65 -15.47
N PRO A 213 -13.73 37.94 -15.21
CA PRO A 213 -13.45 38.92 -16.27
C PRO A 213 -12.36 38.46 -17.25
N GLU A 214 -11.34 37.76 -16.74
CA GLU A 214 -10.25 37.15 -17.48
C GLU A 214 -10.72 35.99 -18.37
N VAL A 215 -11.65 35.14 -17.89
CA VAL A 215 -12.25 34.07 -18.70
C VAL A 215 -13.26 34.63 -19.71
N LYS A 216 -14.05 35.68 -19.38
CA LYS A 216 -14.86 36.41 -20.36
C LYS A 216 -13.97 37.03 -21.46
N LYS A 217 -12.79 37.57 -21.10
CA LYS A 217 -11.77 38.08 -22.02
C LYS A 217 -11.06 36.98 -22.83
N PHE A 218 -10.90 35.77 -22.29
CA PHE A 218 -10.35 34.61 -23.01
C PHE A 218 -11.39 34.01 -23.97
N ARG A 219 -12.66 33.88 -23.55
CA ARG A 219 -13.78 33.44 -24.39
C ARG A 219 -13.99 34.39 -25.57
N GLY A 220 -14.00 35.71 -25.34
CA GLY A 220 -14.06 36.69 -26.42
C GLY A 220 -12.87 36.63 -27.39
N LYS A 221 -11.68 36.20 -26.93
CA LYS A 221 -10.55 35.89 -27.82
C LYS A 221 -10.74 34.60 -28.61
N MET A 222 -11.25 33.54 -27.98
CA MET A 222 -11.55 32.26 -28.64
C MET A 222 -12.63 32.42 -29.70
N GLU A 223 -13.75 33.08 -29.37
CA GLU A 223 -14.80 33.39 -30.34
C GLU A 223 -14.27 34.23 -31.52
N ASN A 224 -13.36 35.18 -31.27
CA ASN A 224 -12.74 35.96 -32.35
C ASN A 224 -11.80 35.10 -33.19
N PHE A 225 -11.03 34.19 -32.58
CA PHE A 225 -10.17 33.23 -33.27
C PHE A 225 -10.98 32.21 -34.11
N GLU A 226 -12.11 31.75 -33.60
CA GLU A 226 -13.07 30.90 -34.33
C GLU A 226 -13.73 31.66 -35.48
N LYS A 227 -14.11 32.93 -35.28
CA LYS A 227 -14.58 33.83 -36.35
C LYS A 227 -13.48 34.10 -37.38
N GLU A 228 -12.22 34.21 -36.99
CA GLU A 228 -11.06 34.35 -37.89
C GLU A 228 -10.79 33.06 -38.67
N ILE A 229 -10.85 31.88 -38.04
CA ILE A 229 -10.76 30.58 -38.72
C ILE A 229 -11.93 30.38 -39.68
N ALA A 230 -13.16 30.70 -39.28
CA ALA A 230 -14.33 30.64 -40.15
C ALA A 230 -14.19 31.61 -41.33
N ALA A 231 -13.68 32.83 -41.11
CA ALA A 231 -13.41 33.80 -42.16
C ALA A 231 -12.23 33.39 -43.07
N GLN A 232 -11.19 32.73 -42.55
CA GLN A 232 -10.12 32.15 -43.36
C GLN A 232 -10.66 31.00 -44.22
N ASN A 233 -11.43 30.08 -43.66
CA ASN A 233 -12.05 28.97 -44.40
C ASN A 233 -13.01 29.48 -45.48
N ALA A 234 -13.86 30.48 -45.16
CA ALA A 234 -14.73 31.13 -46.13
C ALA A 234 -13.94 31.85 -47.24
N ARG A 235 -12.84 32.54 -46.91
CA ARG A 235 -11.93 33.14 -47.91
C ARG A 235 -11.24 32.08 -48.76
N SER A 236 -10.80 30.96 -48.19
CA SER A 236 -10.21 29.85 -48.94
C SER A 236 -11.22 29.21 -49.90
N GLN A 237 -12.49 29.06 -49.50
CA GLN A 237 -13.56 28.61 -50.39
C GLN A 237 -13.89 29.65 -51.48
N ALA A 238 -13.87 30.95 -51.15
CA ALA A 238 -14.09 32.03 -52.11
C ALA A 238 -12.92 32.25 -53.09
N ILE A 239 -11.70 31.83 -52.73
CA ILE A 239 -10.53 31.81 -53.63
C ILE A 239 -10.54 30.52 -54.49
N GLY A 240 -11.07 29.41 -53.97
CA GLY A 240 -11.19 28.14 -54.69
C GLY A 240 -12.13 28.14 -55.91
N SER A 241 -12.90 29.21 -56.13
CA SER A 241 -13.80 29.37 -57.29
C SER A 241 -13.19 30.13 -58.47
N GLY A 242 -11.91 30.56 -58.39
CA GLY A 242 -11.23 31.24 -59.49
C GLY A 242 -9.71 31.04 -59.49
N ILE A 243 -9.14 30.82 -60.68
CA ILE A 243 -7.71 30.51 -60.95
C ILE A 243 -7.33 29.07 -60.58
N GLY A 244 -6.95 28.27 -61.59
CA GLY A 244 -6.57 26.86 -61.44
C GLY A 244 -5.05 26.63 -61.47
N SER A 245 -4.66 25.41 -61.05
CA SER A 245 -3.34 24.80 -61.33
C SER A 245 -2.08 25.61 -60.95
N GLY A 246 -2.06 26.20 -59.75
CA GLY A 246 -0.87 26.82 -59.15
C GLY A 246 -0.44 26.14 -57.85
N ARG A 247 0.84 25.78 -57.72
CA ARG A 247 1.39 25.10 -56.52
C ARG A 247 1.67 26.15 -55.43
N VAL A 248 0.79 26.26 -54.43
CA VAL A 248 1.01 27.15 -53.27
C VAL A 248 1.52 26.34 -52.07
N GLN A 249 2.73 26.63 -51.61
CA GLN A 249 3.23 26.11 -50.33
C GLN A 249 2.68 26.95 -49.17
N ALA A 250 1.78 26.38 -48.39
CA ALA A 250 1.33 26.98 -47.14
C ALA A 250 2.39 26.79 -46.04
N ASN A 251 3.25 27.80 -45.84
CA ASN A 251 4.17 27.84 -44.71
C ASN A 251 3.40 28.11 -43.41
N LEU A 252 3.14 27.06 -42.63
CA LEU A 252 2.64 27.17 -41.25
C LEU A 252 3.77 27.62 -40.32
N GLN A 253 4.06 28.93 -40.31
CA GLN A 253 4.99 29.54 -39.36
C GLN A 253 4.38 29.57 -37.95
N PHE A 254 4.74 28.60 -37.11
CA PHE A 254 4.56 28.71 -35.66
C PHE A 254 5.55 29.74 -35.09
N LEU A 255 5.03 30.80 -34.47
CA LEU A 255 5.81 31.78 -33.69
C LEU A 255 4.95 32.31 -32.52
N PRO A 256 5.54 32.66 -31.36
CA PRO A 256 6.77 32.10 -30.78
C PRO A 256 6.66 31.77 -29.28
N HIS A 257 7.60 30.97 -28.77
CA HIS A 257 7.90 30.96 -27.34
C HIS A 257 8.57 32.29 -26.95
N SER A 258 8.00 33.05 -26.00
CA SER A 258 8.65 34.26 -25.48
C SER A 258 8.27 34.60 -24.04
N LEU A 259 8.87 33.91 -23.05
CA LEU A 259 9.01 34.43 -21.68
C LEU A 259 10.06 33.68 -20.82
N GLN A 260 11.26 33.46 -21.36
CA GLN A 260 12.46 33.18 -20.56
C GLN A 260 13.60 34.08 -21.03
N ARG A 261 14.26 34.78 -20.09
CA ARG A 261 15.50 35.53 -20.33
C ARG A 261 16.68 34.72 -19.78
N PRO A 262 17.62 34.25 -20.61
CA PRO A 262 18.95 33.88 -20.13
C PRO A 262 19.78 35.14 -19.85
N PHE A 263 20.63 35.12 -18.82
CA PHE A 263 21.74 36.07 -18.70
C PHE A 263 22.88 35.66 -19.63
N SER A 264 23.60 36.64 -20.19
CA SER A 264 24.71 36.42 -21.11
C SER A 264 25.95 37.22 -20.71
N ASN A 265 27.07 36.52 -20.51
CA ASN A 265 28.44 36.93 -20.85
C ASN A 265 29.33 35.69 -20.58
N ALA A 266 29.86 34.92 -21.53
CA ALA A 266 30.62 35.19 -22.76
C ALA A 266 32.14 35.05 -22.56
N GLN A 267 32.69 33.93 -23.05
CA GLN A 267 33.94 33.86 -23.84
C GLN A 267 34.16 32.44 -24.39
N THR A 268 34.67 32.34 -25.64
CA THR A 268 35.17 31.12 -26.30
C THR A 268 36.40 31.50 -27.13
N PRO A 269 37.37 30.59 -27.34
CA PRO A 269 37.61 30.03 -28.69
C PRO A 269 38.24 28.60 -28.66
N PRO A 270 38.69 27.97 -29.79
CA PRO A 270 37.92 27.71 -31.03
C PRO A 270 38.11 26.29 -31.68
N GLN A 271 37.05 25.83 -32.38
CA GLN A 271 37.04 25.16 -33.72
C GLN A 271 37.59 23.75 -34.04
N SER A 272 36.82 23.10 -34.95
CA SER A 272 37.20 22.09 -35.96
C SER A 272 37.22 20.60 -35.54
N LYS A 273 36.88 19.60 -36.37
CA LYS A 273 36.61 19.54 -37.84
C LYS A 273 35.33 18.76 -38.21
N THR A 274 34.92 18.90 -39.47
CA THR A 274 33.82 18.20 -40.18
C THR A 274 34.25 16.84 -40.77
N PHE A 275 33.32 15.88 -40.96
CA PHE A 275 32.75 15.55 -42.29
C PHE A 275 31.61 14.50 -42.26
N ASN A 276 30.94 14.33 -43.41
CA ASN A 276 29.70 13.57 -43.62
C ASN A 276 29.91 12.07 -43.94
N SER A 277 28.83 11.28 -43.82
CA SER A 277 28.41 10.36 -44.90
C SER A 277 26.89 10.16 -44.91
N THR A 278 26.33 9.76 -46.05
CA THR A 278 24.89 9.63 -46.33
C THR A 278 24.58 8.32 -47.05
N SER A 279 23.39 7.73 -46.80
CA SER A 279 22.59 6.88 -47.72
C SER A 279 21.27 6.49 -47.03
N ALA A 280 20.10 6.87 -47.55
CA ALA A 280 19.38 6.23 -48.67
C ALA A 280 18.72 4.90 -48.25
N VAL A 281 17.46 4.90 -47.81
CA VAL A 281 16.21 4.95 -48.61
C VAL A 281 15.79 3.57 -49.14
N ASN A 282 14.60 3.14 -48.74
CA ASN A 282 13.65 2.46 -49.63
C ASN A 282 12.21 2.75 -49.18
N GLN A 283 11.35 3.14 -50.11
CA GLN A 283 9.90 3.29 -49.93
C GLN A 283 9.20 2.06 -50.53
N TYR A 284 7.95 1.78 -50.15
CA TYR A 284 6.91 1.51 -51.16
C TYR A 284 5.47 1.62 -50.62
N TYR A 285 4.62 2.17 -51.49
CA TYR A 285 3.15 2.21 -51.53
C TYR A 285 2.30 2.73 -50.36
N HIS A 286 1.53 3.76 -50.69
CA HIS A 286 0.29 4.16 -50.01
C HIS A 286 -0.84 3.14 -50.27
N GLN A 287 -1.77 3.05 -49.32
CA GLN A 287 -3.19 3.26 -49.64
C GLN A 287 -3.80 4.24 -48.64
N SER A 288 -4.77 5.03 -49.08
CA SER A 288 -5.39 6.10 -48.30
C SER A 288 -6.90 6.09 -48.48
N SER A 289 -7.64 6.02 -47.38
CA SER A 289 -9.10 6.18 -47.33
C SER A 289 -9.46 7.23 -46.29
N SER A 290 -9.78 8.44 -46.74
CA SER A 290 -10.13 9.56 -45.87
C SER A 290 -11.63 9.59 -45.58
N SER A 291 -12.03 9.55 -44.31
CA SER A 291 -13.38 9.88 -43.86
C SER A 291 -13.33 10.68 -42.56
N THR A 292 -13.25 12.01 -42.71
CA THR A 292 -13.74 13.05 -41.78
C THR A 292 -13.83 12.69 -40.28
N ALA A 293 -12.85 13.13 -39.49
CA ALA A 293 -13.01 13.15 -38.04
C ALA A 293 -13.97 14.29 -37.62
N ALA A 294 -15.13 13.93 -37.08
CA ALA A 294 -16.01 14.90 -36.43
C ALA A 294 -15.51 15.18 -35.01
N VAL A 295 -15.34 16.46 -34.67
CA VAL A 295 -15.25 16.92 -33.27
C VAL A 295 -16.68 17.07 -32.77
N ILE A 296 -17.00 16.48 -31.62
CA ILE A 296 -18.27 16.66 -30.93
C ILE A 296 -17.96 17.11 -29.50
N GLU A 297 -18.40 18.31 -29.17
CA GLU A 297 -18.42 18.81 -27.79
C GLU A 297 -19.50 18.07 -27.01
N ALA A 298 -19.17 17.61 -25.80
CA ALA A 298 -20.10 16.87 -24.96
C ALA A 298 -20.77 17.80 -23.93
N ALA A 299 -21.92 18.36 -24.30
CA ALA A 299 -22.89 18.96 -23.38
C ALA A 299 -24.10 18.01 -23.20
N PRO A 300 -24.80 18.02 -22.04
CA PRO A 300 -25.60 16.88 -21.62
C PRO A 300 -27.05 16.89 -22.10
N SER A 301 -27.62 15.71 -22.37
CA SER A 301 -29.06 15.46 -22.17
C SER A 301 -29.44 13.97 -22.13
N ARG A 302 -30.29 13.64 -21.16
CA ARG A 302 -31.35 12.61 -21.11
C ARG A 302 -31.12 11.26 -21.83
N TYR A 303 -30.98 10.20 -21.03
CA TYR A 303 -31.34 8.83 -21.41
C TYR A 303 -32.54 8.37 -20.58
N THR A 304 -33.71 8.28 -21.22
CA THR A 304 -34.96 7.70 -20.68
C THR A 304 -35.68 6.99 -21.82
N ASP A 305 -36.32 5.86 -21.51
CA ASP A 305 -37.26 5.09 -22.35
C ASP A 305 -36.80 4.61 -23.74
N VAL A 306 -36.28 3.36 -23.78
CA VAL A 306 -36.69 2.36 -24.78
C VAL A 306 -36.91 1.00 -24.11
N LEU A 307 -38.00 0.84 -23.37
CA LEU A 307 -38.48 -0.47 -22.90
C LEU A 307 -40.01 -0.56 -22.94
N ASN A 308 -40.59 -0.83 -24.13
CA ASN A 308 -41.89 -1.50 -24.22
C ASN A 308 -42.23 -1.97 -25.65
N ARG A 309 -42.93 -3.12 -25.74
CA ARG A 309 -43.42 -3.82 -26.96
C ARG A 309 -42.28 -4.33 -27.87
N THR A 310 -42.27 -5.57 -28.35
CA THR A 310 -43.31 -6.62 -28.48
C THR A 310 -42.98 -7.88 -27.66
N GLY A 311 -43.88 -8.87 -27.60
CA GLY A 311 -43.74 -10.00 -26.67
C GLY A 311 -44.04 -11.41 -27.22
N VAL A 312 -43.65 -12.38 -26.39
CA VAL A 312 -44.19 -13.76 -26.24
C VAL A 312 -44.16 -14.70 -27.46
N ALA A 313 -43.28 -15.72 -27.41
CA ALA A 313 -43.61 -17.12 -27.71
C ALA A 313 -42.54 -18.12 -27.17
N ASP A 314 -42.90 -18.87 -26.13
CA ASP A 314 -42.64 -20.30 -25.88
C ASP A 314 -41.24 -20.99 -25.83
N ALA A 315 -41.31 -22.21 -25.27
CA ALA A 315 -40.43 -23.38 -25.45
C ALA A 315 -39.10 -23.46 -24.67
N ALA A 316 -39.28 -23.75 -23.38
CA ALA A 316 -38.32 -24.34 -22.44
C ALA A 316 -37.52 -25.59 -22.90
N LYS A 317 -36.56 -25.97 -22.04
CA LYS A 317 -35.67 -27.17 -22.02
C LYS A 317 -34.33 -27.02 -22.74
N PHE A 318 -33.24 -27.18 -21.98
CA PHE A 318 -32.53 -28.47 -21.99
C PHE A 318 -31.87 -28.77 -20.64
N THR A 319 -31.81 -30.05 -20.27
CA THR A 319 -31.28 -30.55 -18.99
C THR A 319 -29.95 -31.27 -19.18
N SER A 320 -29.14 -31.35 -18.12
CA SER A 320 -27.94 -32.19 -18.07
C SER A 320 -28.29 -33.69 -17.98
N GLN A 321 -27.55 -34.54 -18.71
CA GLN A 321 -27.54 -35.99 -18.53
C GLN A 321 -26.17 -36.60 -18.94
N VAL A 322 -25.91 -37.81 -18.47
CA VAL A 322 -24.59 -38.20 -17.92
C VAL A 322 -24.41 -39.74 -17.96
N LEU A 323 -23.15 -40.22 -17.97
CA LEU A 323 -22.70 -41.64 -17.78
C LEU A 323 -22.99 -42.61 -18.97
N PRO A 324 -22.52 -43.88 -18.97
CA PRO A 324 -21.78 -44.68 -17.95
C PRO A 324 -20.36 -45.13 -18.41
N GLN A 325 -19.52 -45.92 -17.72
CA GLN A 325 -19.66 -47.00 -16.70
C GLN A 325 -18.58 -46.92 -15.57
N ASP A 326 -18.13 -48.02 -14.94
CA ASP A 326 -18.62 -48.70 -13.70
C ASP A 326 -17.43 -49.50 -13.08
N VAL A 327 -17.44 -50.46 -12.12
CA VAL A 327 -18.47 -51.11 -11.26
C VAL A 327 -17.81 -51.71 -9.97
N ASN A 328 -18.48 -51.63 -8.80
CA ASN A 328 -18.39 -52.52 -7.58
C ASN A 328 -17.03 -52.84 -6.88
N LEU A 329 -16.88 -53.48 -5.69
CA LEU A 329 -17.53 -53.62 -4.35
C LEU A 329 -16.46 -54.34 -3.45
N VAL A 330 -16.40 -54.50 -2.11
CA VAL A 330 -16.85 -53.87 -0.85
C VAL A 330 -16.46 -54.85 0.33
N LYS A 331 -16.03 -54.38 1.52
CA LYS A 331 -15.81 -55.16 2.80
C LYS A 331 -14.67 -56.24 2.75
N SER A 332 -14.00 -56.72 3.83
CA SER A 332 -14.35 -56.85 5.27
C SER A 332 -13.13 -57.05 6.22
N ARG A 333 -13.24 -56.57 7.48
CA ARG A 333 -12.69 -56.99 8.82
C ARG A 333 -11.31 -57.70 9.01
N ARG A 334 -10.57 -57.24 10.06
CA ARG A 334 -9.76 -57.94 11.13
C ARG A 334 -8.79 -59.10 10.72
N SER A 335 -7.60 -59.32 11.31
CA SER A 335 -7.14 -59.12 12.70
C SER A 335 -5.60 -59.15 12.89
N ASP A 336 -5.12 -58.40 13.89
CA ASP A 336 -4.09 -58.69 14.91
C ASP A 336 -2.77 -59.49 14.69
N PHE A 337 -1.73 -58.96 15.38
CA PHE A 337 -0.57 -59.62 16.05
C PHE A 337 0.85 -59.71 15.42
N LYS A 338 1.80 -60.02 16.31
CA LYS A 338 3.29 -59.87 16.34
C LYS A 338 3.96 -61.27 16.53
N PRO A 339 5.28 -61.50 16.81
CA PRO A 339 6.40 -60.66 17.33
C PRO A 339 7.61 -60.58 16.35
N THR A 340 8.94 -60.69 16.58
CA THR A 340 9.85 -61.01 17.74
C THR A 340 11.32 -60.56 17.47
N SER A 341 12.11 -60.26 18.53
CA SER A 341 13.59 -60.45 18.73
C SER A 341 14.64 -60.04 17.65
N THR A 342 15.93 -59.73 17.90
CA THR A 342 16.88 -59.60 19.06
C THR A 342 17.99 -58.60 18.60
N ALA A 343 19.11 -58.21 19.25
CA ALA A 343 19.83 -58.34 20.55
C ALA A 343 20.77 -57.08 20.63
N THR A 344 21.64 -56.71 21.57
CA THR A 344 22.04 -56.98 23.00
C THR A 344 23.58 -57.03 23.09
N LEU A 345 24.20 -56.07 23.80
CA LEU A 345 25.52 -56.02 24.50
C LEU A 345 25.80 -54.51 24.75
N ALA A 346 25.90 -53.92 25.95
CA ALA A 346 26.54 -54.24 27.25
C ALA A 346 28.03 -53.83 27.32
N THR A 347 28.54 -53.17 28.37
CA THR A 347 27.90 -52.71 29.64
C THR A 347 28.01 -51.17 29.79
N THR A 348 28.33 -50.44 30.88
CA THR A 348 28.81 -50.70 32.28
C THR A 348 28.19 -49.63 33.23
N PHE A 349 28.63 -49.48 34.49
CA PHE A 349 27.90 -48.76 35.54
C PHE A 349 28.76 -47.82 36.41
N ASN A 350 28.25 -46.62 36.73
CA ASN A 350 28.04 -46.12 38.12
C ASN A 350 27.46 -44.68 38.14
N SER A 351 26.78 -44.20 39.20
CA SER A 351 25.64 -44.78 39.94
C SER A 351 25.05 -43.72 40.90
N SER A 352 23.74 -43.45 40.85
CA SER A 352 23.04 -42.76 41.94
C SER A 352 21.55 -43.16 42.00
N LYS A 353 21.02 -43.41 43.19
CA LYS A 353 19.62 -43.84 43.39
C LYS A 353 18.69 -42.64 43.42
N SER A 354 17.67 -42.61 42.56
CA SER A 354 16.54 -41.68 42.69
C SER A 354 15.21 -42.41 42.50
N LYS A 355 14.12 -41.83 43.04
CA LYS A 355 12.84 -42.53 43.27
C LYS A 355 12.14 -42.91 41.95
N ALA A 356 11.63 -44.14 41.88
CA ALA A 356 10.90 -44.64 40.71
C ALA A 356 9.64 -43.80 40.41
N LYS A 357 9.68 -43.05 39.32
CA LYS A 357 8.50 -42.36 38.78
C LYS A 357 7.65 -43.35 37.98
N LYS A 358 6.32 -43.25 38.11
CA LYS A 358 5.39 -43.90 37.16
C LYS A 358 5.65 -43.35 35.74
N PRO A 359 5.53 -44.16 34.67
CA PRO A 359 5.77 -43.71 33.31
C PRO A 359 4.82 -42.56 32.93
N ALA A 360 5.34 -41.58 32.21
CA ALA A 360 4.55 -40.43 31.77
C ALA A 360 3.54 -40.84 30.70
N ARG A 361 2.26 -40.51 30.90
CA ARG A 361 1.21 -40.72 29.89
C ARG A 361 1.42 -39.78 28.72
N ASN A 362 1.49 -40.31 27.51
CA ASN A 362 1.74 -39.53 26.29
C ASN A 362 0.45 -38.84 25.79
N LEU A 363 -0.03 -37.88 26.59
CA LEU A 363 -1.26 -37.13 26.31
C LEU A 363 -1.04 -36.08 25.21
N ARG A 364 -1.96 -36.05 24.25
CA ARG A 364 -1.99 -35.07 23.15
C ARG A 364 -3.34 -34.37 23.09
N THR A 365 -3.37 -33.20 22.47
CA THR A 365 -4.62 -32.44 22.27
C THR A 365 -4.71 -31.79 20.89
N ALA A 366 -5.93 -31.72 20.36
CA ALA A 366 -6.32 -31.00 19.14
C ALA A 366 -7.85 -30.86 19.12
N GLY A 367 -8.37 -29.71 18.68
CA GLY A 367 -9.82 -29.48 18.53
C GLY A 367 -10.63 -29.69 19.81
N GLY A 368 -10.12 -29.25 20.96
CA GLY A 368 -10.73 -29.45 22.29
C GLY A 368 -10.54 -30.86 22.87
N ALA A 369 -10.42 -31.89 22.04
CA ALA A 369 -10.19 -33.27 22.48
C ALA A 369 -8.80 -33.48 23.11
N VAL A 370 -8.72 -34.40 24.07
CA VAL A 370 -7.49 -34.91 24.69
C VAL A 370 -7.49 -36.44 24.60
N TRP A 371 -6.39 -37.05 24.17
CA TRP A 371 -6.24 -38.50 24.11
C TRP A 371 -4.81 -38.95 24.44
N GLU A 372 -4.64 -40.23 24.79
CA GLU A 372 -3.33 -40.85 24.96
C GLU A 372 -2.83 -41.45 23.64
N ASP A 373 -1.66 -41.02 23.19
CA ASP A 373 -1.04 -41.46 21.93
C ASP A 373 0.11 -42.43 22.18
N LEU A 374 -0.27 -43.70 22.40
CA LEU A 374 0.65 -44.81 22.59
C LEU A 374 1.64 -45.01 21.41
N SER A 375 1.38 -44.42 20.22
CA SER A 375 2.29 -44.53 19.08
C SER A 375 3.57 -43.71 19.25
N LEU A 376 3.60 -42.75 20.18
CA LEU A 376 4.82 -42.03 20.56
C LEU A 376 5.83 -42.94 21.29
N ASN A 377 5.36 -43.99 21.97
CA ASN A 377 6.23 -44.96 22.65
C ASN A 377 7.04 -45.84 21.67
N GLU A 378 6.74 -45.80 20.36
CA GLU A 378 7.48 -46.55 19.34
C GLU A 378 8.72 -45.81 18.79
N TRP A 379 9.11 -44.68 19.38
CA TRP A 379 10.19 -43.82 18.90
C TRP A 379 11.13 -43.44 20.04
N ASP A 380 12.37 -43.10 19.71
CA ASP A 380 13.33 -42.55 20.66
C ASP A 380 12.84 -41.16 21.15
N PRO A 381 12.77 -40.89 22.47
CA PRO A 381 12.28 -39.61 23.00
C PRO A 381 13.09 -38.39 22.52
N ASP A 382 14.39 -38.58 22.34
CA ASP A 382 15.36 -37.55 21.98
C ASP A 382 15.58 -37.49 20.46
N ASP A 383 14.64 -37.99 19.67
CA ASP A 383 14.75 -37.97 18.21
C ASP A 383 14.55 -36.60 17.56
N PHE A 384 15.20 -36.47 16.39
CA PHE A 384 14.99 -35.41 15.42
C PHE A 384 14.20 -35.99 14.25
N ARG A 385 12.90 -35.66 14.16
CA ARG A 385 11.96 -36.32 13.25
C ARG A 385 11.52 -35.42 12.10
N LEU A 386 11.71 -35.89 10.87
CA LEU A 386 11.11 -35.31 9.66
C LEU A 386 9.70 -35.88 9.43
N PHE A 387 8.81 -35.03 8.94
CA PHE A 387 7.59 -35.40 8.24
C PHE A 387 7.92 -35.60 6.76
N CYS A 388 7.40 -36.66 6.17
CA CYS A 388 7.62 -37.07 4.79
C CYS A 388 6.27 -37.11 4.07
N GLY A 389 5.92 -36.10 3.29
CA GLY A 389 4.67 -36.01 2.55
C GLY A 389 4.79 -36.42 1.07
N ASP A 390 3.63 -36.53 0.42
CA ASP A 390 3.45 -36.91 -1.00
C ASP A 390 4.01 -38.30 -1.37
N LEU A 391 3.99 -39.21 -0.40
CA LEU A 391 4.41 -40.60 -0.59
C LEU A 391 3.38 -41.35 -1.44
N GLY A 392 3.84 -42.06 -2.47
CA GLY A 392 3.00 -42.93 -3.29
C GLY A 392 2.42 -44.13 -2.52
N ASN A 393 1.47 -44.83 -3.14
CA ASN A 393 0.78 -45.98 -2.55
C ASN A 393 1.72 -47.17 -2.33
N GLU A 394 2.73 -47.30 -3.19
CA GLU A 394 3.82 -48.26 -3.17
C GLU A 394 4.83 -48.04 -2.04
N VAL A 395 4.84 -46.86 -1.40
CA VAL A 395 5.84 -46.56 -0.37
C VAL A 395 5.54 -47.31 0.93
N SER A 396 6.43 -48.26 1.26
CA SER A 396 6.46 -48.98 2.52
C SER A 396 7.42 -48.32 3.53
N ASP A 397 7.28 -48.68 4.80
CA ASP A 397 8.21 -48.31 5.87
C ASP A 397 9.65 -48.74 5.54
N GLU A 398 9.81 -49.85 4.81
CA GLU A 398 11.10 -50.36 4.34
C GLU A 398 11.67 -49.55 3.18
N LEU A 399 10.87 -49.19 2.17
CA LEU A 399 11.33 -48.35 1.05
C LEU A 399 11.75 -46.96 1.56
N LEU A 400 10.94 -46.38 2.45
CA LEU A 400 11.27 -45.11 3.11
C LEU A 400 12.51 -45.25 4.02
N SER A 401 12.68 -46.38 4.71
CA SER A 401 13.92 -46.65 5.46
C SER A 401 15.14 -46.73 4.52
N LYS A 402 15.03 -47.45 3.40
CA LYS A 402 16.12 -47.62 2.42
C LYS A 402 16.59 -46.28 1.84
N ALA A 403 15.67 -45.34 1.60
CA ALA A 403 15.99 -44.00 1.11
C ALA A 403 16.80 -43.14 2.11
N PHE A 404 16.61 -43.33 3.41
CA PHE A 404 17.25 -42.50 4.47
C PHE A 404 18.35 -43.22 5.27
N ARG A 405 18.53 -44.54 5.11
CA ARG A 405 19.64 -45.32 5.71
C ARG A 405 21.05 -44.85 5.29
N LYS A 406 21.19 -43.97 4.29
CA LYS A 406 22.48 -43.35 3.94
C LYS A 406 23.00 -42.34 4.97
N TYR A 407 22.17 -41.92 5.94
CA TYR A 407 22.55 -41.02 7.03
C TYR A 407 22.94 -41.83 8.26
N PRO A 408 24.18 -41.73 8.79
CA PRO A 408 24.69 -42.60 9.85
C PRO A 408 23.83 -42.67 11.12
N SER A 409 23.15 -41.58 11.48
CA SER A 409 22.30 -41.52 12.66
C SER A 409 20.82 -41.82 12.40
N PHE A 410 20.44 -42.34 11.23
CA PHE A 410 19.09 -42.79 10.93
C PHE A 410 18.62 -43.86 11.95
N LEU A 411 17.46 -43.63 12.56
CA LEU A 411 16.87 -44.52 13.58
C LEU A 411 15.70 -45.34 13.02
N LYS A 412 14.71 -44.67 12.41
CA LYS A 412 13.46 -45.31 12.00
C LYS A 412 12.74 -44.51 10.92
N ALA A 413 12.09 -45.22 9.98
CA ALA A 413 11.03 -44.68 9.15
C ALA A 413 9.70 -45.36 9.49
N LYS A 414 8.57 -44.66 9.27
CA LYS A 414 7.22 -45.23 9.37
C LYS A 414 6.24 -44.49 8.46
N VAL A 415 5.58 -45.18 7.54
CA VAL A 415 4.51 -44.62 6.70
C VAL A 415 3.20 -44.71 7.49
N ILE A 416 2.44 -43.62 7.54
CA ILE A 416 1.17 -43.61 8.27
C ILE A 416 0.07 -44.19 7.40
N ARG A 417 -0.41 -45.37 7.81
CA ARG A 417 -1.52 -46.08 7.19
C ARG A 417 -2.81 -45.88 7.99
N ASP A 418 -3.94 -45.99 7.32
CA ASP A 418 -5.24 -45.91 7.95
C ASP A 418 -5.59 -47.17 8.74
N LYS A 419 -5.97 -47.03 10.02
CA LYS A 419 -6.23 -48.16 10.92
C LYS A 419 -7.42 -49.05 10.51
N ARG A 420 -8.30 -48.61 9.61
CA ARG A 420 -9.47 -49.38 9.15
C ARG A 420 -9.26 -50.03 7.78
N SER A 421 -8.41 -49.45 6.93
CA SER A 421 -8.25 -49.86 5.52
C SER A 421 -6.82 -50.23 5.12
N ASN A 422 -5.82 -50.01 5.99
CA ASN A 422 -4.38 -50.24 5.79
C ASN A 422 -3.72 -49.55 4.56
N LYS A 423 -4.50 -48.74 3.81
CA LYS A 423 -4.00 -47.85 2.77
C LYS A 423 -3.13 -46.75 3.39
N THR A 424 -2.11 -46.29 2.67
CA THR A 424 -1.29 -45.14 3.10
C THR A 424 -2.15 -43.89 3.17
N LYS A 425 -1.79 -42.95 4.05
CA LYS A 425 -2.35 -41.58 4.07
C LYS A 425 -1.54 -40.59 3.23
N GLY A 426 -0.62 -41.08 2.39
CA GLY A 426 0.25 -40.26 1.55
C GLY A 426 1.39 -39.56 2.32
N TYR A 427 1.62 -39.95 3.58
CA TYR A 427 2.71 -39.41 4.39
C TYR A 427 3.28 -40.40 5.40
N GLY A 428 4.48 -40.11 5.87
CA GLY A 428 5.21 -40.85 6.90
C GLY A 428 6.09 -39.94 7.75
N PHE A 429 6.93 -40.56 8.56
CA PHE A 429 7.97 -39.89 9.35
C PHE A 429 9.29 -40.65 9.27
N VAL A 430 10.40 -39.92 9.35
CA VAL A 430 11.76 -40.45 9.48
C VAL A 430 12.43 -39.80 10.68
N SER A 431 13.17 -40.55 11.49
CA SER A 431 13.88 -40.03 12.67
C SER A 431 15.38 -40.28 12.63
N PHE A 432 16.13 -39.32 13.18
CA PHE A 432 17.59 -39.34 13.32
C PHE A 432 17.98 -39.08 14.78
N LYS A 433 19.19 -39.53 15.16
CA LYS A 433 19.79 -39.21 16.46
C LYS A 433 20.63 -37.92 16.44
N ASP A 434 21.22 -37.57 15.29
CA ASP A 434 22.04 -36.37 15.13
C ASP A 434 21.25 -35.24 14.43
N PRO A 435 21.25 -33.99 14.96
CA PRO A 435 20.60 -32.86 14.30
C PRO A 435 21.24 -32.46 12.96
N GLN A 436 22.53 -32.72 12.74
CA GLN A 436 23.23 -32.43 11.48
C GLN A 436 22.77 -33.36 10.35
N ASP A 437 22.62 -34.66 10.63
CA ASP A 437 22.01 -35.59 9.68
C ASP A 437 20.56 -35.23 9.37
N PHE A 438 19.79 -34.80 10.37
CA PHE A 438 18.43 -34.30 10.16
C PHE A 438 18.39 -33.09 9.21
N ILE A 439 19.32 -32.13 9.34
CA ILE A 439 19.43 -30.96 8.45
C ILE A 439 19.92 -31.39 7.05
N ARG A 440 20.91 -32.26 6.98
CA ARG A 440 21.48 -32.78 5.73
C ARG A 440 20.45 -33.58 4.93
N ALA A 441 19.70 -34.47 5.57
CA ALA A 441 18.60 -35.21 4.99
C ALA A 441 17.48 -34.29 4.47
N LEU A 442 17.13 -33.25 5.21
CA LEU A 442 16.14 -32.25 4.79
C LEU A 442 16.59 -31.48 3.54
N ARG A 443 17.89 -31.17 3.40
CA ARG A 443 18.43 -30.45 2.22
C ARG A 443 18.62 -31.34 1.00
N GLU A 444 19.11 -32.57 1.18
CA GLU A 444 19.46 -33.46 0.05
C GLU A 444 18.28 -34.22 -0.55
N MET A 445 17.28 -34.57 0.28
CA MET A 445 16.22 -35.51 -0.10
C MET A 445 14.87 -34.84 -0.39
N ASP A 446 14.68 -33.55 -0.07
CA ASP A 446 13.44 -32.86 -0.45
C ASP A 446 13.33 -32.76 -1.98
N GLY A 447 12.14 -33.02 -2.52
CA GLY A 447 11.91 -33.13 -3.97
C GLY A 447 12.50 -34.37 -4.65
N LYS A 448 13.25 -35.25 -3.96
CA LYS A 448 13.78 -36.48 -4.56
C LYS A 448 12.71 -37.57 -4.68
N TYR A 449 12.77 -38.38 -5.73
CA TYR A 449 11.82 -39.47 -5.93
C TYR A 449 12.03 -40.61 -4.92
N VAL A 450 10.97 -40.98 -4.20
CA VAL A 450 10.93 -42.13 -3.28
C VAL A 450 9.69 -42.94 -3.62
N GLY A 451 9.86 -43.92 -4.51
CA GLY A 451 8.74 -44.47 -5.29
C GLY A 451 8.46 -43.60 -6.51
N ASN A 452 7.20 -43.53 -6.94
CA ASN A 452 6.77 -42.88 -8.17
C ASN A 452 6.48 -41.38 -7.99
N ARG A 453 6.87 -40.77 -6.86
CA ARG A 453 6.61 -39.37 -6.52
C ARG A 453 7.80 -38.69 -5.84
N PRO A 454 7.98 -37.36 -6.04
CA PRO A 454 8.94 -36.57 -5.29
C PRO A 454 8.46 -36.36 -3.84
N ILE A 455 9.30 -36.77 -2.88
CA ILE A 455 9.01 -36.66 -1.45
C ILE A 455 9.05 -35.19 -0.98
N LYS A 456 8.11 -34.78 -0.11
CA LYS A 456 8.04 -33.41 0.43
C LYS A 456 8.36 -33.42 1.92
N LEU A 457 9.54 -32.93 2.29
CA LEU A 457 10.11 -33.01 3.64
C LEU A 457 9.85 -31.75 4.46
N ARG A 458 9.45 -31.92 5.72
CA ARG A 458 9.30 -30.81 6.68
C ARG A 458 9.70 -31.26 8.09
N LYS A 459 10.08 -30.32 8.97
CA LYS A 459 10.29 -30.63 10.40
C LYS A 459 8.98 -31.10 11.05
N SER A 460 9.00 -32.23 11.75
CA SER A 460 7.79 -32.81 12.35
C SER A 460 7.38 -32.07 13.63
N SER A 461 6.19 -31.49 13.64
CA SER A 461 5.57 -30.81 14.79
C SER A 461 4.97 -31.79 15.83
N TRP A 462 5.60 -32.95 16.02
CA TRP A 462 5.05 -33.99 16.89
C TRP A 462 5.10 -33.60 18.37
N LYS A 463 6.23 -33.00 18.81
CA LYS A 463 6.47 -32.49 20.16
C LYS A 463 5.51 -31.31 20.49
N ASP A 464 5.08 -30.54 19.48
CA ASP A 464 4.19 -29.39 19.65
C ASP A 464 2.75 -29.72 20.05
N ARG A 465 2.30 -30.98 19.87
CA ARG A 465 0.95 -31.43 20.26
C ARG A 465 0.91 -32.18 21.59
N ASN A 466 2.03 -32.29 22.30
CA ASN A 466 2.06 -32.85 23.66
C ASN A 466 1.31 -31.88 24.60
N LEU A 467 0.44 -32.42 25.47
CA LEU A 467 -0.43 -31.64 26.35
C LEU A 467 0.33 -30.60 27.19
N ASP A 468 1.48 -30.95 27.75
CA ASP A 468 2.25 -30.06 28.61
C ASP A 468 3.10 -29.05 27.80
N ALA A 469 3.51 -29.40 26.58
CA ALA A 469 4.08 -28.44 25.63
C ALA A 469 3.02 -27.41 25.18
N VAL A 470 1.78 -27.84 24.91
CA VAL A 470 0.64 -26.96 24.61
C VAL A 470 0.33 -26.08 25.83
N ARG A 471 0.24 -26.64 27.05
CA ARG A 471 0.04 -25.86 28.28
C ARG A 471 1.15 -24.84 28.53
N LYS A 472 2.42 -25.20 28.29
CA LYS A 472 3.56 -24.27 28.41
C LYS A 472 3.41 -23.13 27.40
N LYS A 473 3.17 -23.44 26.12
CA LYS A 473 2.92 -22.44 25.06
C LYS A 473 1.67 -21.60 25.32
N CYS A 474 0.62 -22.13 25.94
CA CYS A 474 -0.55 -21.36 26.36
C CYS A 474 -0.23 -20.40 27.51
N LYS A 475 0.55 -20.82 28.51
CA LYS A 475 1.04 -19.93 29.58
C LYS A 475 2.02 -18.87 29.05
N GLU A 476 2.85 -19.22 28.07
CA GLU A 476 3.74 -18.27 27.38
C GLU A 476 2.93 -17.29 26.53
N LYS A 477 1.92 -17.74 25.77
CA LYS A 477 0.97 -16.88 25.06
C LYS A 477 0.20 -15.94 26.00
N GLN A 478 -0.26 -16.42 27.16
CA GLN A 478 -0.90 -15.59 28.18
C GLN A 478 0.06 -14.54 28.76
N LYS A 479 1.32 -14.90 29.02
CA LYS A 479 2.37 -13.92 29.41
C LYS A 479 2.70 -12.91 28.31
N LEU A 480 2.45 -13.25 27.06
CA LEU A 480 2.60 -12.40 25.87
C LEU A 480 1.27 -11.73 25.44
N GLY A 481 0.22 -11.78 26.27
CA GLY A 481 -1.07 -11.11 26.03
C GLY A 481 -1.96 -11.70 24.93
N LEU A 482 -1.57 -12.84 24.33
CA LEU A 482 -2.29 -13.46 23.21
C LEU A 482 -3.47 -14.30 23.72
N ARG A 483 -4.70 -13.98 23.28
CA ARG A 483 -5.90 -14.78 23.54
C ARG A 483 -5.76 -16.20 22.97
N ILE A 484 -6.37 -17.16 23.64
CA ILE A 484 -6.46 -18.57 23.22
C ILE A 484 -7.94 -18.83 22.90
N PRO A 485 -8.29 -19.38 21.72
CA PRO A 485 -9.67 -19.76 21.44
C PRO A 485 -10.08 -20.92 22.34
N VAL A 486 -11.14 -20.72 23.13
CA VAL A 486 -11.83 -21.81 23.83
C VAL A 486 -12.72 -22.48 22.79
N ALA A 487 -12.57 -23.79 22.60
CA ALA A 487 -13.48 -24.55 21.74
C ALA A 487 -14.79 -24.79 22.50
N ASN A 488 -15.92 -24.54 21.84
CA ASN A 488 -17.25 -24.64 22.44
C ASN A 488 -17.50 -26.03 23.06
N SER A 489 -17.84 -26.08 24.34
CA SER A 489 -18.56 -27.19 24.95
C SER A 489 -20.06 -26.90 24.86
N ALA A 490 -20.84 -27.88 24.41
CA ALA A 490 -22.28 -27.72 24.17
C ALA A 490 -23.09 -27.42 25.44
N GLU A 491 -24.28 -26.89 25.22
CA GLU A 491 -25.30 -26.69 26.24
C GLU A 491 -25.66 -28.01 26.94
N PHE A 492 -25.87 -27.95 28.25
CA PHE A 492 -26.52 -29.03 29.00
C PHE A 492 -27.29 -28.42 30.15
N GLU A 493 -28.62 -28.45 30.07
CA GLU A 493 -29.48 -28.07 31.19
C GLU A 493 -29.35 -29.07 32.33
N MET A 494 -29.37 -28.59 33.58
CA MET A 494 -30.21 -29.18 34.63
C MET A 494 -30.24 -28.35 35.93
N ASN A 495 -31.44 -27.84 36.22
CA ASN A 495 -32.10 -27.72 37.53
C ASN A 495 -31.38 -27.06 38.73
N PHE A 496 -32.05 -26.04 39.25
CA PHE A 496 -31.80 -25.40 40.54
C PHE A 496 -31.95 -26.38 41.72
N HIS A 497 -31.09 -26.24 42.72
CA HIS A 497 -31.42 -25.82 44.11
C HIS A 497 -30.10 -25.54 44.88
N TRP A 498 -30.17 -25.18 46.17
CA TRP A 498 -29.02 -24.97 47.09
C TRP A 498 -28.13 -23.70 46.94
N VAL A 499 -28.58 -22.66 46.22
CA VAL A 499 -27.82 -21.39 46.07
C VAL A 499 -27.57 -20.55 47.35
N PRO A 500 -28.46 -20.46 48.37
CA PRO A 500 -28.41 -19.33 49.32
C PRO A 500 -27.28 -19.36 50.38
N ILE A 501 -26.51 -20.45 50.51
CA ILE A 501 -25.48 -20.58 51.56
C ILE A 501 -24.09 -20.13 51.08
N CYS A 502 -23.74 -20.35 49.81
CA CYS A 502 -22.39 -20.03 49.31
C CYS A 502 -22.12 -18.52 49.13
N LEU A 503 -23.15 -17.72 48.85
CA LEU A 503 -23.03 -16.28 48.61
C LEU A 503 -22.50 -15.50 49.83
N ILE A 504 -22.90 -15.89 51.04
CA ILE A 504 -22.50 -15.19 52.28
C ILE A 504 -21.00 -15.42 52.57
N ILE A 505 -20.49 -16.62 52.32
CA ILE A 505 -19.07 -16.96 52.54
C ILE A 505 -18.17 -16.26 51.51
N ILE A 506 -18.61 -16.16 50.26
CA ILE A 506 -17.86 -15.45 49.19
C ILE A 506 -17.76 -13.95 49.48
N LEU A 507 -18.79 -13.34 50.07
CA LEU A 507 -18.77 -11.91 50.41
C LEU A 507 -17.83 -11.56 51.57
N MET A 508 -17.59 -12.47 52.53
CA MET A 508 -16.70 -12.19 53.67
C MET A 508 -15.20 -12.42 53.40
N LEU A 509 -14.83 -13.20 52.37
CA LEU A 509 -13.43 -13.51 52.08
C LEU A 509 -12.70 -12.46 51.19
N ASN A 510 -13.43 -11.51 50.59
CA ASN A 510 -12.86 -10.54 49.67
C ASN A 510 -12.13 -9.34 50.32
N ASN A 511 -12.00 -9.29 51.65
CA ASN A 511 -11.53 -8.09 52.37
C ASN A 511 -10.11 -8.18 52.98
N ILE A 512 -9.38 -9.30 52.83
CA ILE A 512 -8.01 -9.45 53.38
C ILE A 512 -7.07 -10.17 52.38
N CYS A 513 -6.51 -9.44 51.41
CA CYS A 513 -5.23 -9.77 50.74
C CYS A 513 -4.69 -8.64 49.84
N SER A 514 -4.62 -7.41 50.35
CA SER A 514 -4.01 -6.27 49.62
C SER A 514 -2.48 -6.31 49.69
N GLY A 515 -1.84 -7.12 48.84
CA GLY A 515 -0.38 -7.21 48.73
C GLY A 515 0.08 -7.72 47.35
N SER A 516 0.95 -6.96 46.67
CA SER A 516 1.58 -7.19 45.35
C SER A 516 1.54 -8.64 44.79
N VAL A 517 1.19 -8.87 43.52
CA VAL A 517 1.81 -8.27 42.32
C VAL A 517 0.78 -7.87 41.26
N GLY A 518 0.98 -6.70 40.63
CA GLY A 518 0.09 -6.20 39.57
C GLY A 518 0.24 -6.93 38.24
N GLN A 519 -0.77 -7.71 37.85
CA GLN A 519 -0.90 -8.25 36.50
C GLN A 519 -1.45 -7.15 35.57
N GLN A 520 -0.61 -6.60 34.67
CA GLN A 520 -1.07 -5.62 33.70
C GLN A 520 -2.15 -6.22 32.80
N SER A 521 -3.30 -5.57 32.73
CA SER A 521 -4.21 -5.71 31.59
C SER A 521 -3.61 -4.96 30.40
N ASN A 522 -3.49 -5.63 29.25
CA ASN A 522 -3.20 -4.95 27.99
C ASN A 522 -4.27 -3.89 27.75
N GLY A 523 -3.85 -2.69 27.36
CA GLY A 523 -4.77 -1.61 26.99
C GLY A 523 -5.51 -1.91 25.69
N GLU A 524 -6.62 -1.22 25.48
CA GLU A 524 -7.39 -1.26 24.24
C GLU A 524 -6.68 -0.43 23.17
N LEU A 525 -6.46 -0.99 21.97
CA LEU A 525 -5.85 -0.26 20.87
C LEU A 525 -6.84 0.78 20.33
N ARG A 526 -6.45 2.06 20.33
CA ARG A 526 -7.27 3.20 19.86
C ARG A 526 -6.82 3.72 18.49
N LEU A 527 -5.51 3.79 18.25
CA LEU A 527 -4.91 4.26 17.00
C LEU A 527 -3.66 3.43 16.68
N LEU A 528 -3.55 3.01 15.43
CA LEU A 528 -2.36 2.39 14.86
C LEU A 528 -1.75 3.33 13.82
N GLN A 529 -0.46 3.63 13.96
CA GLN A 529 0.32 4.38 12.98
C GLN A 529 1.48 3.52 12.49
N VAL A 530 1.74 3.49 11.18
CA VAL A 530 2.76 2.61 10.60
C VAL A 530 3.63 3.35 9.59
N ILE A 531 4.95 3.28 9.75
CA ILE A 531 5.92 3.77 8.77
C ILE A 531 6.55 2.54 8.11
N TRP A 532 6.60 2.45 6.77
CA TRP A 532 7.32 1.36 6.09
C TRP A 532 8.26 1.87 5.00
N ARG A 533 9.39 1.17 4.84
CA ARG A 533 10.25 1.29 3.65
C ARG A 533 9.50 0.67 2.46
N HIS A 534 9.67 1.24 1.28
CA HIS A 534 9.25 0.60 0.03
C HIS A 534 9.81 -0.83 -0.14
N GLY A 535 9.19 -1.59 -1.06
CA GLY A 535 9.67 -2.90 -1.45
C GLY A 535 11.00 -2.85 -2.23
N ASP A 536 11.46 -4.03 -2.62
CA ASP A 536 12.61 -4.25 -3.50
C ASP A 536 12.49 -3.47 -4.83
N ARG A 537 13.63 -2.95 -5.29
CA ARG A 537 13.73 -1.98 -6.37
C ARG A 537 15.00 -2.15 -7.19
N THR A 538 14.99 -1.57 -8.39
CA THR A 538 16.20 -1.36 -9.19
C THR A 538 17.13 -0.33 -8.52
N PRO A 539 18.41 -0.22 -8.93
CA PRO A 539 19.34 0.78 -8.41
C PRO A 539 18.77 2.19 -8.49
N ALA A 540 19.08 3.07 -7.55
CA ALA A 540 18.64 4.47 -7.60
C ALA A 540 19.38 5.31 -8.67
N MET A 541 20.50 4.79 -9.19
CA MET A 541 21.33 5.38 -10.24
C MET A 541 22.02 4.28 -11.06
N ASN A 542 22.39 4.57 -12.31
CA ASN A 542 23.22 3.65 -13.10
C ASN A 542 24.59 3.46 -12.44
N PHE A 543 25.08 2.22 -12.38
CA PHE A 543 26.41 1.95 -11.85
C PHE A 543 27.49 2.34 -12.88
N PRO A 544 28.51 3.16 -12.53
CA PRO A 544 29.45 3.71 -13.50
C PRO A 544 30.19 2.68 -14.38
N LEU A 545 30.38 1.47 -13.85
CA LEU A 545 31.12 0.38 -14.49
C LEU A 545 30.32 -0.47 -15.48
N ASN A 546 28.99 -0.48 -15.37
CA ASN A 546 28.10 -1.27 -16.23
C ASN A 546 27.07 -0.35 -16.93
N PRO A 547 27.50 0.62 -17.77
CA PRO A 547 26.58 1.58 -18.40
C PRO A 547 25.54 0.91 -19.31
N ASP A 548 25.87 -0.26 -19.88
CA ASP A 548 24.98 -1.06 -20.72
C ASP A 548 23.96 -1.91 -19.92
N GLN A 549 23.96 -1.85 -18.59
CA GLN A 549 23.06 -2.64 -17.74
C GLN A 549 21.64 -2.04 -17.70
N VAL A 550 20.87 -2.31 -18.75
CA VAL A 550 19.47 -1.90 -18.87
C VAL A 550 18.58 -2.71 -17.92
N TRP A 551 17.99 -2.03 -16.94
CA TRP A 551 16.93 -2.57 -16.09
C TRP A 551 15.57 -2.39 -16.77
N SER A 552 14.80 -3.47 -16.91
CA SER A 552 13.51 -3.49 -17.63
C SER A 552 12.47 -2.53 -17.07
N GLU A 553 12.40 -2.41 -15.74
CA GLU A 553 11.47 -1.55 -15.01
C GLU A 553 11.87 -0.07 -15.04
N GLY A 554 13.10 0.27 -15.43
CA GLY A 554 13.71 1.59 -15.24
C GLY A 554 14.56 1.70 -13.97
N ILE A 555 15.05 2.90 -13.68
CA ILE A 555 16.00 3.18 -12.58
C ILE A 555 15.28 3.79 -11.38
N GLY A 556 15.54 3.27 -10.19
CA GLY A 556 14.89 3.63 -8.94
C GLY A 556 13.48 3.08 -8.77
N GLU A 557 13.08 2.11 -9.59
CA GLU A 557 11.70 1.63 -9.75
C GLU A 557 11.40 0.33 -9.00
N LEU A 558 10.14 0.13 -8.62
CA LEU A 558 9.71 -1.01 -7.81
C LEU A 558 9.65 -2.30 -8.65
N THR A 559 10.34 -3.34 -8.20
CA THR A 559 10.39 -4.63 -8.91
C THR A 559 9.15 -5.47 -8.59
N LYS A 560 8.89 -6.52 -9.38
CA LYS A 560 7.84 -7.52 -9.08
C LYS A 560 8.03 -8.16 -7.70
N LEU A 561 9.29 -8.29 -7.25
CA LEU A 561 9.63 -8.68 -5.89
C LEU A 561 9.18 -7.63 -4.86
N GLY A 562 9.41 -6.35 -5.13
CA GLY A 562 8.98 -5.27 -4.23
C GLY A 562 7.47 -5.18 -4.07
N ILE A 563 6.72 -5.34 -5.17
CA ILE A 563 5.25 -5.45 -5.16
C ILE A 563 4.82 -6.63 -4.29
N SER A 564 5.38 -7.83 -4.53
CA SER A 564 5.07 -9.04 -3.77
C SER A 564 5.42 -8.91 -2.28
N GLN A 565 6.58 -8.34 -1.93
CA GLN A 565 6.97 -8.06 -0.55
C GLN A 565 5.98 -7.17 0.19
N GLN A 566 5.51 -6.10 -0.46
CA GLN A 566 4.53 -5.17 0.12
C GLN A 566 3.14 -5.81 0.25
N TYR A 567 2.73 -6.61 -0.72
CA TYR A 567 1.50 -7.41 -0.63
C TYR A 567 1.55 -8.39 0.56
N GLN A 568 2.69 -9.08 0.80
CA GLN A 568 2.86 -9.90 2.01
C GLN A 568 2.91 -9.04 3.30
N LEU A 569 3.39 -7.80 3.23
CA LEU A 569 3.41 -6.86 4.37
C LEU A 569 1.99 -6.40 4.73
N GLY A 570 1.14 -6.15 3.74
CA GLY A 570 -0.30 -5.90 3.91
C GLY A 570 -1.03 -7.10 4.53
N ARG A 571 -0.78 -8.32 4.05
CA ARG A 571 -1.34 -9.55 4.66
C ARG A 571 -0.88 -9.74 6.10
N PHE A 572 0.37 -9.38 6.41
CA PHE A 572 0.87 -9.38 7.78
C PHE A 572 0.13 -8.36 8.68
N LEU A 573 -0.10 -7.13 8.20
CA LEU A 573 -0.90 -6.12 8.92
C LEU A 573 -2.35 -6.59 9.12
N ARG A 574 -3.00 -7.12 8.07
CA ARG A 574 -4.37 -7.65 8.13
C ARG A 574 -4.50 -8.71 9.22
N HIS A 575 -3.58 -9.68 9.26
CA HIS A 575 -3.62 -10.75 10.27
C HIS A 575 -3.26 -10.27 11.68
N ARG A 576 -2.34 -9.30 11.83
CA ARG A 576 -1.98 -8.75 13.15
C ARG A 576 -3.10 -7.93 13.77
N TYR A 577 -3.86 -7.18 12.97
CA TYR A 577 -4.86 -6.22 13.43
C TYR A 577 -6.30 -6.55 12.99
N GLU A 578 -6.58 -7.82 12.69
CA GLU A 578 -7.87 -8.34 12.22
C GLU A 578 -9.07 -7.97 13.13
N ASN A 579 -8.82 -7.75 14.42
CA ASN A 579 -9.83 -7.41 15.44
C ASN A 579 -9.89 -5.90 15.74
N PHE A 580 -9.18 -5.05 14.98
CA PHE A 580 -9.09 -3.60 15.19
C PHE A 580 -9.35 -2.80 13.90
N LEU A 581 -8.76 -3.23 12.78
CA LEU A 581 -9.05 -2.66 11.47
C LEU A 581 -10.45 -3.12 11.00
N PRO A 582 -11.22 -2.26 10.30
CA PRO A 582 -12.50 -2.65 9.73
C PRO A 582 -12.36 -3.82 8.73
N LYS A 583 -13.44 -4.56 8.50
CA LYS A 583 -13.49 -5.66 7.52
C LYS A 583 -13.28 -5.13 6.10
N ASN A 584 -13.99 -4.06 5.77
CA ASN A 584 -13.99 -3.39 4.48
C ASN A 584 -13.15 -2.10 4.59
N TYR A 585 -12.84 -1.42 3.48
CA TYR A 585 -12.15 -0.12 3.52
C TYR A 585 -13.11 1.02 3.90
N SER A 586 -12.61 2.03 4.61
CA SER A 586 -13.33 3.29 4.87
C SER A 586 -12.33 4.43 5.01
N SER A 587 -12.51 5.50 4.23
CA SER A 587 -11.67 6.71 4.27
C SER A 587 -11.73 7.46 5.60
N HIS A 588 -12.82 7.27 6.35
CA HIS A 588 -13.06 7.89 7.65
C HIS A 588 -12.26 7.23 8.77
N GLU A 589 -11.86 5.96 8.57
CA GLU A 589 -11.08 5.17 9.54
C GLU A 589 -9.61 5.03 9.13
N ILE A 590 -9.28 5.24 7.85
CA ILE A 590 -7.99 4.89 7.24
C ILE A 590 -7.48 6.03 6.35
N PHE A 591 -6.30 6.58 6.69
CA PHE A 591 -5.56 7.55 5.87
C PHE A 591 -4.16 7.03 5.52
N ILE A 592 -3.73 7.19 4.27
CA ILE A 592 -2.44 6.69 3.76
C ILE A 592 -1.68 7.83 3.07
N ARG A 593 -0.46 8.12 3.54
CA ARG A 593 0.47 9.07 2.92
C ARG A 593 1.67 8.33 2.32
N SER A 594 2.20 8.84 1.21
CA SER A 594 3.45 8.42 0.60
C SER A 594 4.36 9.62 0.35
N THR A 595 5.68 9.40 0.26
CA THR A 595 6.55 10.33 -0.50
C THR A 595 6.18 10.30 -1.99
N ASP A 596 6.46 11.39 -2.70
CA ASP A 596 6.11 11.56 -4.12
C ASP A 596 7.13 10.87 -5.03
N VAL A 597 7.17 9.53 -4.94
CA VAL A 597 8.09 8.67 -5.69
C VAL A 597 7.36 7.39 -6.11
N ASN A 598 7.52 6.98 -7.37
CA ASN A 598 6.82 5.82 -7.96
C ASN A 598 6.89 4.58 -7.06
N ARG A 599 8.09 4.21 -6.59
CA ARG A 599 8.29 3.04 -5.73
C ARG A 599 7.58 3.07 -4.38
N THR A 600 7.38 4.25 -3.76
CA THR A 600 6.67 4.36 -2.48
C THR A 600 5.16 4.40 -2.68
N LEU A 601 4.69 5.08 -3.74
CA LEU A 601 3.29 5.04 -4.17
C LEU A 601 2.86 3.60 -4.52
N MET A 602 3.61 2.92 -5.39
CA MET A 602 3.35 1.52 -5.78
C MET A 602 3.46 0.56 -4.58
N SER A 603 4.38 0.82 -3.65
CA SER A 603 4.48 0.03 -2.41
C SER A 603 3.23 0.18 -1.53
N ALA A 604 2.69 1.39 -1.40
CA ALA A 604 1.45 1.61 -0.66
C ALA A 604 0.27 0.88 -1.31
N LEU A 605 0.10 1.03 -2.63
CA LEU A 605 -0.97 0.37 -3.38
C LEU A 605 -0.89 -1.16 -3.27
N ALA A 606 0.30 -1.75 -3.39
CA ALA A 606 0.51 -3.20 -3.24
C ALA A 606 0.21 -3.71 -1.82
N ASN A 607 0.55 -2.93 -0.79
CA ASN A 607 0.24 -3.23 0.61
C ASN A 607 -1.27 -3.16 0.87
N LEU A 608 -1.94 -2.11 0.38
CA LEU A 608 -3.38 -1.91 0.52
C LEU A 608 -4.21 -2.98 -0.19
N ALA A 609 -3.78 -3.42 -1.37
CA ALA A 609 -4.41 -4.52 -2.12
C ALA A 609 -4.45 -5.86 -1.35
N ALA A 610 -3.62 -6.03 -0.32
CA ALA A 610 -3.63 -7.16 0.62
C ALA A 610 -4.29 -6.83 1.97
N LEU A 611 -4.22 -5.57 2.42
CA LEU A 611 -4.77 -5.13 3.70
C LEU A 611 -6.30 -5.01 3.67
N PHE A 612 -6.84 -4.70 2.49
CA PHE A 612 -8.28 -4.54 2.23
C PHE A 612 -8.68 -5.26 0.94
N GLU A 613 -8.38 -6.56 0.86
CA GLU A 613 -8.94 -7.46 -0.17
C GLU A 613 -10.49 -7.33 -0.15
N PRO A 614 -11.15 -6.94 -1.27
CA PRO A 614 -12.55 -6.56 -1.26
C PRO A 614 -13.47 -7.74 -0.94
N THR A 615 -14.48 -7.48 -0.11
CA THR A 615 -15.46 -8.49 0.30
C THR A 615 -16.67 -8.48 -0.64
N SER A 616 -17.63 -9.41 -0.46
CA SER A 616 -18.88 -9.49 -1.24
C SER A 616 -19.59 -8.16 -1.43
N ASP A 617 -19.45 -7.29 -0.43
CA ASP A 617 -20.17 -6.03 -0.27
C ASP A 617 -19.42 -4.86 -0.95
N ASP A 618 -18.11 -5.04 -1.20
CA ASP A 618 -17.17 -4.09 -1.82
C ASP A 618 -16.91 -4.39 -3.31
N MET A 619 -17.23 -5.62 -3.76
CA MET A 619 -16.89 -6.15 -5.08
C MET A 619 -17.61 -5.45 -6.24
N TRP A 620 -17.01 -4.36 -6.73
CA TRP A 620 -17.45 -3.60 -7.91
C TRP A 620 -17.18 -4.33 -9.25
N ASN A 621 -16.21 -5.26 -9.30
CA ASN A 621 -15.88 -6.07 -10.48
C ASN A 621 -15.66 -7.55 -10.12
N LYS A 622 -16.50 -8.43 -10.67
CA LYS A 622 -16.47 -9.88 -10.40
C LYS A 622 -15.19 -10.59 -10.84
N ASN A 623 -14.44 -10.01 -11.79
CA ASN A 623 -13.24 -10.61 -12.37
C ASN A 623 -11.94 -10.06 -11.75
N LEU A 624 -12.03 -9.07 -10.85
CA LEU A 624 -10.88 -8.39 -10.26
C LEU A 624 -11.08 -8.17 -8.76
N SER A 625 -10.42 -9.00 -7.95
CA SER A 625 -10.44 -8.94 -6.47
C SER A 625 -9.54 -7.83 -5.91
N TRP A 626 -9.71 -6.60 -6.41
CA TRP A 626 -9.00 -5.39 -5.98
C TRP A 626 -9.96 -4.20 -5.93
N GLN A 627 -9.67 -3.21 -5.09
CA GLN A 627 -10.38 -1.93 -5.03
C GLN A 627 -9.39 -0.76 -4.97
N PRO A 628 -9.66 0.38 -5.64
CA PRO A 628 -8.82 1.56 -5.51
C PRO A 628 -8.94 2.16 -4.12
N ILE A 629 -7.79 2.43 -3.48
CA ILE A 629 -7.71 3.11 -2.18
C ILE A 629 -6.75 4.29 -2.37
N PRO A 630 -7.13 5.51 -1.93
CA PRO A 630 -6.30 6.69 -2.13
C PRO A 630 -4.99 6.62 -1.35
N VAL A 631 -3.94 7.14 -1.96
CA VAL A 631 -2.61 7.32 -1.37
C VAL A 631 -2.21 8.77 -1.62
N HIS A 632 -2.18 9.58 -0.56
CA HIS A 632 -1.90 11.00 -0.63
C HIS A 632 -0.40 11.26 -0.68
N THR A 633 0.04 12.33 -1.34
CA THR A 633 1.45 12.71 -1.36
C THR A 633 1.67 14.22 -1.39
N VAL A 634 2.93 14.63 -1.31
CA VAL A 634 3.39 16.03 -1.33
C VAL A 634 4.63 16.07 -2.21
N PRO A 635 4.74 17.02 -3.18
CA PRO A 635 5.88 17.13 -4.08
C PRO A 635 7.23 16.98 -3.37
N ARG A 636 8.12 16.14 -3.92
CA ARG A 636 9.37 15.69 -3.24
C ARG A 636 10.16 16.81 -2.55
N ASP A 637 10.31 17.96 -3.20
CA ASP A 637 11.10 19.10 -2.70
C ASP A 637 10.43 19.83 -1.51
N LEU A 638 9.13 19.64 -1.31
CA LEU A 638 8.32 20.26 -0.26
C LEU A 638 7.95 19.30 0.88
N ASP A 639 8.18 17.99 0.74
CA ASP A 639 7.82 16.99 1.76
C ASP A 639 8.83 16.92 2.93
N ASN A 640 8.86 17.97 3.75
CA ASN A 640 9.67 18.02 4.97
C ASN A 640 9.25 17.01 6.07
N VAL A 641 8.19 16.22 5.85
CA VAL A 641 7.69 15.21 6.80
C VAL A 641 8.29 13.84 6.52
N LEU A 642 8.16 13.30 5.30
CA LEU A 642 8.66 11.95 4.98
C LEU A 642 9.94 11.93 4.15
N ASN A 643 10.20 12.97 3.35
CA ASN A 643 11.42 13.05 2.54
C ASN A 643 12.55 13.70 3.34
N LEU A 644 13.45 12.87 3.91
CA LEU A 644 14.64 13.38 4.59
C LEU A 644 15.66 14.03 3.63
N GLU A 645 15.49 13.91 2.31
CA GLU A 645 16.28 14.61 1.30
C GLU A 645 15.66 15.96 0.86
N ALA A 646 14.49 16.37 1.40
CA ALA A 646 13.82 17.60 0.97
C ALA A 646 14.76 18.82 1.05
N LYS A 647 14.78 19.68 0.03
CA LYS A 647 15.86 20.68 -0.11
C LYS A 647 15.90 21.64 1.08
N CYS A 648 17.04 21.74 1.77
CA CYS A 648 17.22 22.55 2.96
C CYS A 648 18.70 22.93 3.16
N PRO A 649 19.17 24.07 2.61
CA PRO A 649 20.57 24.49 2.66
C PRO A 649 21.18 24.54 4.07
N ALA A 650 20.40 24.92 5.09
CA ALA A 650 20.85 24.88 6.48
C ALA A 650 21.17 23.46 6.97
N ALA A 651 20.30 22.47 6.66
CA ALA A 651 20.51 21.08 7.03
C ALA A 651 21.62 20.41 6.21
N GLU A 652 21.72 20.72 4.92
CA GLU A 652 22.78 20.27 4.02
C GLU A 652 24.16 20.68 4.54
N LYS A 653 24.33 21.94 4.95
CA LYS A 653 25.57 22.40 5.61
C LYS A 653 25.88 21.64 6.89
N LEU A 654 24.89 21.46 7.76
CA LEU A 654 25.04 20.75 9.03
C LEU A 654 25.35 19.27 8.84
N GLN A 655 24.89 18.65 7.75
CA GLN A 655 25.20 17.27 7.40
C GLN A 655 26.63 17.14 6.84
N MET A 656 27.10 18.10 6.03
CA MET A 656 28.51 18.16 5.63
C MET A 656 29.47 18.31 6.82
N GLU A 657 29.09 19.07 7.86
CA GLU A 657 29.84 19.15 9.14
C GLU A 657 29.95 17.76 9.83
N VAL A 658 28.94 16.89 9.71
CA VAL A 658 28.97 15.52 10.26
C VAL A 658 29.87 14.61 9.43
N TRP A 659 29.78 14.66 8.10
CA TRP A 659 30.57 13.81 7.21
C TRP A 659 32.09 14.08 7.25
N HIS A 660 32.49 15.31 7.59
CA HIS A 660 33.89 15.70 7.75
C HIS A 660 34.36 15.65 9.22
N SER A 661 33.59 15.03 10.13
CA SER A 661 33.98 14.86 11.53
C SER A 661 35.16 13.88 11.69
N ASP A 662 35.95 14.05 12.75
CA ASP A 662 37.09 13.17 13.07
C ASP A 662 36.69 11.68 13.13
N GLU A 663 35.47 11.38 13.59
CA GLU A 663 34.94 10.01 13.66
C GLU A 663 34.69 9.43 12.25
N ALA A 664 33.97 10.15 11.40
CA ALA A 664 33.70 9.73 10.02
C ALA A 664 34.99 9.61 9.19
N MET A 665 35.88 10.59 9.28
CA MET A 665 37.16 10.59 8.57
C MET A 665 38.13 9.52 9.08
N SER A 666 38.10 9.19 10.39
CA SER A 666 38.85 8.07 10.95
C SER A 666 38.37 6.72 10.39
N ILE A 667 37.05 6.55 10.18
CA ILE A 667 36.50 5.34 9.55
C ILE A 667 37.00 5.21 8.10
N VAL A 668 36.95 6.28 7.30
CA VAL A 668 37.50 6.28 5.92
C VAL A 668 38.98 5.87 5.93
N LYS A 669 39.80 6.59 6.71
CA LYS A 669 41.24 6.35 6.84
C LYS A 669 41.61 4.96 7.36
N THR A 670 40.78 4.35 8.20
CA THR A 670 40.99 2.98 8.71
C THR A 670 40.69 1.93 7.64
N ASN A 671 39.89 2.25 6.64
CA ASN A 671 39.50 1.37 5.53
C ASN A 671 40.10 1.84 4.19
N GLU A 672 41.17 2.65 4.22
CA GLU A 672 41.72 3.37 3.07
C GLU A 672 42.02 2.48 1.86
N ALA A 673 42.49 1.25 2.08
CA ALA A 673 42.77 0.30 1.00
C ALA A 673 41.51 -0.10 0.20
N LEU A 674 40.34 -0.16 0.85
CA LEU A 674 39.06 -0.38 0.18
C LEU A 674 38.56 0.90 -0.50
N PHE A 675 38.70 2.06 0.13
CA PHE A 675 38.36 3.33 -0.51
C PHE A 675 39.20 3.56 -1.78
N GLU A 676 40.50 3.25 -1.76
CA GLU A 676 41.36 3.29 -2.95
C GLU A 676 40.95 2.27 -4.02
N LEU A 677 40.62 1.03 -3.63
CA LEU A 677 40.08 0.04 -4.56
C LEU A 677 38.79 0.55 -5.23
N LEU A 678 37.92 1.23 -4.48
CA LEU A 678 36.69 1.84 -5.01
C LEU A 678 36.99 3.02 -5.93
N ARG A 679 37.93 3.92 -5.61
CA ARG A 679 38.36 5.01 -6.50
C ARG A 679 38.87 4.45 -7.83
N LEU A 680 39.82 3.52 -7.78
CA LEU A 680 40.48 2.95 -8.96
C LEU A 680 39.52 2.18 -9.87
N ASN A 681 38.52 1.47 -9.31
CA ASN A 681 37.56 0.71 -10.11
C ASN A 681 36.37 1.56 -10.57
N THR A 682 35.79 2.41 -9.72
CA THR A 682 34.53 3.12 -10.05
C THR A 682 34.73 4.49 -10.71
N GLY A 683 35.92 5.09 -10.59
CA GLY A 683 36.18 6.47 -11.00
C GLY A 683 35.53 7.53 -10.09
N LEU A 684 34.87 7.13 -9.00
CA LEU A 684 34.25 8.03 -8.03
C LEU A 684 35.29 8.60 -7.06
N PRO A 685 35.07 9.83 -6.54
CA PRO A 685 36.01 10.51 -5.64
C PRO A 685 36.29 9.76 -4.33
N MET A 686 35.27 9.19 -3.68
CA MET A 686 35.39 8.37 -2.45
C MET A 686 36.35 9.00 -1.40
N ASN A 687 36.07 10.25 -1.05
CA ASN A 687 36.77 11.04 -0.03
C ASN A 687 36.11 10.94 1.36
N THR A 688 34.81 10.63 1.40
CA THR A 688 33.96 10.68 2.59
C THR A 688 33.19 9.37 2.78
N LEU A 689 32.69 9.15 4.00
CA LEU A 689 31.85 7.99 4.32
C LEU A 689 30.45 8.06 3.69
N GLU A 690 30.01 9.23 3.20
CA GLU A 690 28.73 9.41 2.50
C GLU A 690 28.70 8.64 1.16
N GLU A 691 29.79 8.73 0.42
CA GLU A 691 29.90 8.28 -0.98
C GLU A 691 29.82 6.75 -1.11
N ILE A 692 30.01 5.99 -0.02
CA ILE A 692 29.83 4.52 0.00
C ILE A 692 28.41 4.11 -0.42
N SER A 693 27.41 4.96 -0.21
CA SER A 693 26.02 4.75 -0.64
C SER A 693 25.89 4.60 -2.16
N THR A 694 26.64 5.39 -2.93
CA THR A 694 26.63 5.39 -4.40
C THR A 694 27.19 4.11 -5.00
N VAL A 695 28.12 3.45 -4.28
CA VAL A 695 28.70 2.15 -4.64
C VAL A 695 27.82 1.01 -4.13
N TYR A 696 27.34 1.09 -2.89
CA TYR A 696 26.57 0.04 -2.25
C TYR A 696 25.23 -0.20 -2.95
N ASP A 697 24.44 0.85 -3.25
CA ASP A 697 23.07 0.66 -3.73
C ASP A 697 22.98 -0.15 -5.05
N PRO A 698 23.75 0.17 -6.11
CA PRO A 698 23.66 -0.59 -7.35
C PRO A 698 24.23 -2.01 -7.22
N LEU A 699 25.31 -2.20 -6.44
CA LEU A 699 25.86 -3.53 -6.15
C LEU A 699 24.88 -4.38 -5.33
N HIS A 700 24.17 -3.78 -4.38
CA HIS A 700 23.17 -4.47 -3.54
C HIS A 700 21.96 -4.95 -4.34
N CYS A 701 21.44 -4.10 -5.23
CA CYS A 701 20.39 -4.47 -6.17
C CYS A 701 20.86 -5.59 -7.11
N ALA A 702 22.04 -5.46 -7.74
CA ALA A 702 22.60 -6.49 -8.61
C ALA A 702 22.78 -7.83 -7.86
N HIS A 703 23.44 -7.83 -6.70
CA HIS A 703 23.71 -9.02 -5.89
C HIS A 703 22.42 -9.76 -5.49
N LYS A 704 21.34 -9.03 -5.16
CA LYS A 704 20.02 -9.62 -4.86
C LYS A 704 19.37 -10.26 -6.08
N HIS A 705 19.43 -9.60 -7.23
CA HIS A 705 18.74 -10.05 -8.44
C HIS A 705 19.43 -11.26 -9.07
N VAL A 706 20.77 -11.25 -9.16
CA VAL A 706 21.64 -12.40 -9.54
C VAL A 706 21.20 -13.69 -8.85
N LYS A 707 20.97 -13.61 -7.52
CA LYS A 707 20.83 -14.80 -6.68
C LYS A 707 19.37 -15.28 -6.54
N LYS A 708 18.36 -14.69 -7.23
CA LYS A 708 16.94 -15.01 -6.94
C LYS A 708 15.88 -15.00 -8.06
N ILE A 709 15.84 -14.05 -9.02
CA ILE A 709 14.57 -13.77 -9.75
C ILE A 709 14.68 -13.57 -11.27
N HIS A 710 15.75 -12.95 -11.78
CA HIS A 710 15.89 -12.74 -13.23
C HIS A 710 16.85 -13.80 -13.75
N GLU A 711 16.41 -14.61 -14.71
CA GLU A 711 17.22 -15.73 -15.23
C GLU A 711 18.42 -15.26 -16.08
N ASP A 712 18.59 -13.96 -16.34
CA ASP A 712 19.63 -13.48 -17.24
C ASP A 712 20.07 -11.99 -17.04
N LYS A 713 21.25 -11.65 -17.58
CA LYS A 713 21.82 -10.29 -17.87
C LYS A 713 22.33 -9.34 -16.76
N HIS A 714 22.28 -9.65 -15.47
CA HIS A 714 22.86 -8.75 -14.45
C HIS A 714 23.97 -9.45 -13.67
N SER A 715 25.22 -8.99 -13.81
CA SER A 715 26.40 -9.53 -13.12
C SER A 715 27.10 -8.46 -12.29
N LEU A 716 27.61 -8.85 -11.12
CA LEU A 716 28.55 -8.02 -10.37
C LEU A 716 29.86 -7.89 -11.17
N PRO A 717 30.60 -6.77 -11.08
CA PRO A 717 31.93 -6.65 -11.66
C PRO A 717 32.89 -7.70 -11.11
N ASN A 718 33.82 -8.18 -11.94
CA ASN A 718 34.75 -9.27 -11.58
C ASN A 718 35.66 -8.98 -10.36
N TRP A 719 35.80 -7.71 -9.96
CA TRP A 719 36.55 -7.31 -8.76
C TRP A 719 35.72 -7.37 -7.46
N VAL A 720 34.40 -7.49 -7.55
CA VAL A 720 33.50 -7.56 -6.39
C VAL A 720 33.38 -9.01 -5.92
N THR A 721 34.31 -9.44 -5.07
CA THR A 721 34.20 -10.71 -4.33
C THR A 721 33.07 -10.62 -3.28
N ASP A 722 32.57 -11.77 -2.78
CA ASP A 722 31.61 -11.75 -1.66
C ASP A 722 32.22 -11.06 -0.41
N GLU A 723 33.54 -11.18 -0.17
CA GLU A 723 34.27 -10.49 0.90
C GLU A 723 34.25 -8.96 0.73
N ILE A 724 34.60 -8.45 -0.45
CA ILE A 724 34.57 -7.01 -0.77
C ILE A 724 33.12 -6.48 -0.67
N TYR A 725 32.14 -7.26 -1.11
CA TYR A 725 30.73 -6.92 -0.98
C TYR A 725 30.25 -6.88 0.49
N GLU A 726 30.69 -7.82 1.34
CA GLU A 726 30.39 -7.81 2.78
C GLU A 726 31.03 -6.59 3.47
N ASP A 727 32.23 -6.20 3.07
CA ASP A 727 32.93 -5.02 3.63
C ASP A 727 32.32 -3.68 3.17
N ILE A 728 31.91 -3.56 1.89
CA ILE A 728 31.10 -2.43 1.41
C ILE A 728 29.76 -2.37 2.15
N THR A 729 29.12 -3.52 2.39
CA THR A 729 27.87 -3.62 3.17
C THR A 729 28.10 -3.20 4.63
N ARG A 730 29.21 -3.59 5.26
CA ARG A 730 29.61 -3.17 6.60
C ARG A 730 29.80 -1.65 6.67
N LEU A 731 30.51 -1.06 5.71
CA LEU A 731 30.75 0.39 5.67
C LEU A 731 29.46 1.17 5.38
N PHE A 732 28.59 0.69 4.50
CA PHE A 732 27.27 1.29 4.28
C PHE A 732 26.45 1.28 5.58
N ASN A 733 26.37 0.15 6.28
CA ASN A 733 25.66 0.02 7.55
C ASN A 733 26.24 0.90 8.67
N ILE A 734 27.51 1.31 8.58
CA ILE A 734 28.13 2.30 9.47
C ILE A 734 27.79 3.72 8.99
N SER A 735 27.83 4.00 7.68
CA SER A 735 27.48 5.32 7.13
C SER A 735 26.07 5.77 7.52
N THR A 736 25.11 4.84 7.62
CA THR A 736 23.73 5.15 8.01
C THR A 736 23.60 5.70 9.45
N THR A 737 24.57 5.45 10.34
CA THR A 737 24.59 6.07 11.69
C THR A 737 25.10 7.51 11.69
N PHE A 738 25.43 8.08 10.52
CA PHE A 738 25.79 9.50 10.35
C PHE A 738 24.68 10.30 9.64
N TRP A 739 23.69 9.65 9.03
CA TRP A 739 22.63 10.30 8.22
C TRP A 739 21.70 11.23 9.04
N CYS A 740 21.49 10.93 10.33
CA CYS A 740 20.57 11.69 11.18
C CYS A 740 20.95 11.65 12.68
N SER A 741 22.23 11.50 13.01
CA SER A 741 22.69 11.33 14.40
C SER A 741 22.98 12.66 15.12
N SER A 742 23.34 13.72 14.39
CA SER A 742 23.52 15.06 14.96
C SER A 742 22.18 15.66 15.41
N GLU A 743 22.10 16.12 16.67
CA GLU A 743 20.90 16.79 17.20
C GLU A 743 20.58 18.08 16.40
N LYS A 744 21.60 18.77 15.85
CA LYS A 744 21.39 19.94 14.95
C LYS A 744 20.71 19.55 13.63
N VAL A 745 21.07 18.39 13.05
CA VAL A 745 20.48 17.90 11.80
C VAL A 745 19.07 17.39 12.05
N LYS A 746 18.86 16.65 13.14
CA LYS A 746 17.54 16.15 13.57
C LYS A 746 16.50 17.25 13.68
N THR A 747 16.87 18.47 14.09
CA THR A 747 15.98 19.64 14.08
C THR A 747 15.26 19.86 12.73
N PHE A 748 15.95 19.61 11.62
CA PHE A 748 15.43 19.78 10.25
C PHE A 748 15.00 18.47 9.56
N ARG A 749 15.52 17.32 10.01
CA ARG A 749 15.39 16.02 9.35
C ARG A 749 14.66 15.01 10.22
N GLY A 750 13.44 14.62 9.82
CA GLY A 750 12.65 13.58 10.48
C GLY A 750 11.91 14.02 11.77
N SER A 751 12.26 15.17 12.35
CA SER A 751 11.56 15.77 13.50
C SER A 751 10.06 15.98 13.25
N TYR A 752 9.69 16.45 12.06
CA TYR A 752 8.30 16.70 11.66
C TYR A 752 7.44 15.43 11.62
N LEU A 753 8.01 14.28 11.23
CA LEU A 753 7.30 12.99 11.29
C LEU A 753 6.99 12.58 12.73
N VAL A 754 7.93 12.80 13.65
CA VAL A 754 7.74 12.53 15.08
C VAL A 754 6.64 13.44 15.67
N VAL A 755 6.61 14.72 15.27
CA VAL A 755 5.56 15.67 15.69
C VAL A 755 4.19 15.28 15.12
N ASP A 756 4.06 14.99 13.82
CA ASP A 756 2.79 14.58 13.19
C ASP A 756 2.21 13.31 13.84
N ILE A 757 3.05 12.30 14.10
CA ILE A 757 2.69 11.07 14.81
C ILE A 757 2.21 11.34 16.24
N ILE A 758 2.81 12.33 16.94
CA ILE A 758 2.42 12.73 18.30
C ILE A 758 1.10 13.50 18.30
N GLU A 759 0.90 14.45 17.39
CA GLU A 759 -0.35 15.21 17.30
C GLU A 759 -1.54 14.32 16.91
N ARG A 760 -1.34 13.31 16.05
CA ARG A 760 -2.38 12.29 15.78
C ARG A 760 -2.75 11.48 17.02
N MET A 761 -1.78 11.09 17.83
CA MET A 761 -2.07 10.44 19.13
C MET A 761 -2.80 11.38 20.10
N LYS A 762 -2.47 12.68 20.09
CA LYS A 762 -3.12 13.68 20.95
C LYS A 762 -4.56 13.95 20.52
N ARG A 763 -4.81 14.19 19.23
CA ARG A 763 -6.16 14.39 18.68
C ARG A 763 -7.08 13.19 18.91
N LYS A 764 -6.56 11.96 18.77
CA LYS A 764 -7.29 10.75 19.15
C LYS A 764 -7.57 10.70 20.65
N ALA A 765 -6.58 11.01 21.48
CA ALA A 765 -6.72 11.00 22.94
C ALA A 765 -7.66 12.10 23.48
N SER A 766 -7.90 13.16 22.70
CA SER A 766 -8.83 14.25 23.00
C SER A 766 -10.17 14.15 22.26
N TYR A 767 -10.49 13.01 21.64
CA TYR A 767 -11.74 12.78 20.90
C TYR A 767 -12.02 13.79 19.77
N VAL A 768 -10.97 14.33 19.14
CA VAL A 768 -11.09 15.21 17.96
C VAL A 768 -11.11 14.35 16.69
N ASP A 769 -10.12 13.48 16.52
CA ASP A 769 -10.04 12.54 15.39
C ASP A 769 -10.65 11.17 15.79
N GLU A 770 -11.89 11.13 16.30
CA GLU A 770 -12.46 9.91 16.92
C GLU A 770 -12.61 8.74 15.93
N ASN A 771 -12.90 8.99 14.65
CA ASN A 771 -13.10 7.91 13.66
C ASN A 771 -11.77 7.28 13.18
N LEU A 772 -10.68 8.05 13.05
CA LEU A 772 -9.42 7.59 12.46
C LEU A 772 -8.77 6.48 13.31
N LYS A 773 -8.68 5.25 12.77
CA LYS A 773 -8.07 4.09 13.43
C LYS A 773 -6.69 3.74 12.90
N PHE A 774 -6.45 3.96 11.60
CA PHE A 774 -5.23 3.58 10.92
C PHE A 774 -4.64 4.74 10.13
N TYR A 775 -3.37 5.06 10.40
CA TYR A 775 -2.58 5.99 9.60
C TYR A 775 -1.33 5.27 9.10
N ALA A 776 -0.98 5.44 7.81
CA ALA A 776 0.25 4.85 7.27
C ALA A 776 1.09 5.84 6.46
N TYR A 777 2.40 5.63 6.51
CA TYR A 777 3.43 6.40 5.83
C TYR A 777 4.29 5.46 4.97
N SER A 778 4.15 5.53 3.65
CA SER A 778 4.98 4.80 2.68
C SER A 778 6.19 5.65 2.29
N ALA A 779 7.39 5.20 2.70
CA ALA A 779 8.59 6.03 2.64
C ALA A 779 9.86 5.20 2.41
N HIS A 780 11.01 5.73 2.84
CA HIS A 780 12.32 5.20 2.53
C HIS A 780 13.08 4.73 3.77
N ASP A 781 14.26 4.13 3.60
CA ASP A 781 15.10 3.67 4.69
C ASP A 781 15.55 4.84 5.57
N GLU A 782 15.91 5.97 4.96
CA GLU A 782 16.23 7.24 5.60
C GLU A 782 15.12 7.64 6.59
N THR A 783 13.85 7.55 6.17
CA THR A 783 12.68 7.89 6.98
C THR A 783 12.54 7.00 8.22
N LEU A 784 12.82 5.70 8.09
CA LEU A 784 12.81 4.76 9.22
C LEU A 784 14.03 4.98 10.13
N ILE A 785 15.21 5.25 9.58
CA ILE A 785 16.44 5.57 10.32
C ILE A 785 16.23 6.84 11.15
N GLY A 786 15.75 7.93 10.54
CA GLY A 786 15.50 9.21 11.21
C GLY A 786 14.50 9.11 12.36
N PHE A 787 13.47 8.26 12.24
CA PHE A 787 12.55 7.98 13.34
C PHE A 787 13.23 7.19 14.47
N LEU A 788 14.00 6.14 14.14
CA LEU A 788 14.72 5.32 15.13
C LEU A 788 15.84 6.09 15.85
N GLU A 789 16.45 7.07 15.19
CA GLU A 789 17.40 8.06 15.75
C GLU A 789 16.71 8.99 16.76
N HIS A 790 15.55 9.55 16.42
CA HIS A 790 14.74 10.32 17.38
C HIS A 790 14.30 9.48 18.58
N MET A 791 13.99 8.19 18.36
CA MET A 791 13.70 7.23 19.44
C MET A 791 14.97 6.80 20.23
N ARG A 792 16.17 7.21 19.82
CA ARG A 792 17.46 6.90 20.46
C ARG A 792 17.73 5.40 20.62
N VAL A 793 17.33 4.62 19.61
CA VAL A 793 17.52 3.15 19.54
C VAL A 793 18.26 2.67 18.28
N TYR A 794 18.45 3.54 17.27
CA TYR A 794 19.13 3.16 16.03
C TYR A 794 20.60 2.75 16.24
N ASN A 795 21.11 1.90 15.34
CA ASN A 795 22.51 1.52 15.20
C ASN A 795 22.71 0.74 13.88
N ALA A 796 23.96 0.49 13.50
CA ALA A 796 24.36 -0.21 12.28
C ALA A 796 23.77 -1.62 12.07
N THR A 797 23.28 -2.31 13.11
CA THR A 797 22.62 -3.62 12.96
C THR A 797 21.12 -3.52 12.62
N MET A 798 20.55 -2.31 12.66
CA MET A 798 19.12 -2.04 12.49
C MET A 798 18.78 -1.41 11.12
N VAL A 799 19.70 -1.42 10.14
CA VAL A 799 19.47 -0.89 8.78
C VAL A 799 18.16 -1.42 8.19
N PRO A 800 17.18 -0.56 7.81
CA PRO A 800 15.87 -1.01 7.35
C PRO A 800 15.96 -1.69 5.98
N THR A 801 15.72 -3.01 5.94
CA THR A 801 15.62 -3.77 4.68
C THR A 801 14.31 -3.46 3.94
N TYR A 802 14.19 -3.85 2.66
CA TYR A 802 12.96 -3.67 1.89
C TYR A 802 11.74 -4.28 2.60
N ALA A 803 10.60 -3.58 2.56
CA ALA A 803 9.38 -3.95 3.30
C ALA A 803 9.60 -4.15 4.82
N SER A 804 10.54 -3.41 5.41
CA SER A 804 10.61 -3.20 6.86
C SER A 804 9.59 -2.14 7.30
N MET A 805 9.17 -2.23 8.57
CA MET A 805 8.16 -1.32 9.14
C MET A 805 8.43 -0.99 10.61
N ILE A 806 7.96 0.19 11.02
CA ILE A 806 7.81 0.63 12.40
C ILE A 806 6.31 0.68 12.70
N LEU A 807 5.88 0.01 13.76
CA LEU A 807 4.49 -0.02 14.25
C LEU A 807 4.42 0.85 15.50
N ILE A 808 3.54 1.86 15.52
CA ILE A 808 3.25 2.71 16.68
C ILE A 808 1.80 2.45 17.11
N GLU A 809 1.62 1.87 18.29
CA GLU A 809 0.32 1.52 18.88
C GLU A 809 -0.01 2.48 20.03
N LEU A 810 -1.14 3.19 19.92
CA LEU A 810 -1.73 3.97 21.00
C LEU A 810 -2.74 3.11 21.77
N LEU A 811 -2.39 2.73 22.99
CA LEU A 811 -3.19 1.90 23.87
C LEU A 811 -3.86 2.76 24.95
N GLU A 812 -5.15 2.55 25.21
CA GLU A 812 -5.87 3.15 26.33
C GLU A 812 -6.06 2.13 27.47
N LEU A 813 -5.80 2.55 28.70
CA LEU A 813 -6.07 1.76 29.90
C LEU A 813 -6.62 2.67 31.00
N ARG A 814 -7.93 2.56 31.27
CA ARG A 814 -8.66 3.31 32.31
C ARG A 814 -8.57 4.84 32.12
N GLY A 815 -8.91 5.33 30.93
CA GLY A 815 -8.87 6.76 30.59
C GLY A 815 -7.44 7.35 30.51
N LYS A 816 -6.43 6.50 30.34
CA LYS A 816 -5.02 6.90 30.24
C LYS A 816 -4.37 6.26 29.03
N TYR A 817 -3.67 7.08 28.25
CA TYR A 817 -3.06 6.69 26.99
C TYR A 817 -1.58 6.34 27.13
N PHE A 818 -1.18 5.28 26.47
CA PHE A 818 0.16 4.69 26.46
C PHE A 818 0.61 4.42 25.02
N VAL A 819 1.91 4.57 24.76
CA VAL A 819 2.52 4.36 23.45
C VAL A 819 3.38 3.11 23.51
N GLN A 820 3.21 2.22 22.53
CA GLN A 820 4.09 1.07 22.33
C GLN A 820 4.59 1.05 20.89
N ILE A 821 5.90 0.90 20.71
CA ILE A 821 6.55 0.93 19.38
C ILE A 821 7.25 -0.40 19.12
N TYR A 822 7.16 -0.89 17.89
CA TYR A 822 7.87 -2.08 17.42
C TYR A 822 8.54 -1.83 16.08
N PHE A 823 9.55 -2.64 15.76
CA PHE A 823 10.25 -2.66 14.47
C PHE A 823 10.24 -4.09 13.89
N LYS A 824 9.98 -4.22 12.59
CA LYS A 824 10.03 -5.47 11.82
C LYS A 824 10.99 -5.27 10.66
N ASN A 825 12.11 -5.99 10.64
CA ASN A 825 13.16 -5.79 9.64
C ASN A 825 13.35 -7.04 8.76
N GLY A 826 12.60 -7.11 7.65
CA GLY A 826 12.65 -8.17 6.63
C GLY A 826 12.11 -9.54 7.09
N ASN A 827 12.53 -10.01 8.26
CA ASN A 827 12.07 -11.25 8.89
C ASN A 827 10.61 -11.16 9.39
N ASN A 828 10.06 -12.30 9.82
CA ASN A 828 8.69 -12.41 10.34
C ASN A 828 8.57 -12.12 11.86
N SER A 829 9.65 -11.71 12.53
CA SER A 829 9.62 -11.29 13.92
C SER A 829 9.41 -9.78 14.06
N VAL A 830 8.51 -9.40 14.97
CA VAL A 830 8.29 -8.01 15.36
C VAL A 830 8.96 -7.82 16.71
N MET A 831 9.90 -6.87 16.79
CA MET A 831 10.70 -6.59 17.99
C MET A 831 10.18 -5.32 18.66
N PRO A 832 9.81 -5.32 19.96
CA PRO A 832 9.46 -4.10 20.67
C PRO A 832 10.70 -3.20 20.83
N LEU A 833 10.53 -1.88 20.78
CA LEU A 833 11.62 -0.92 20.97
C LEU A 833 11.74 -0.48 22.42
N GLU A 834 12.93 -0.63 23.01
CA GLU A 834 13.21 -0.24 24.39
C GLU A 834 13.60 1.25 24.50
N LEU A 835 12.58 2.10 24.59
CA LEU A 835 12.76 3.55 24.73
C LEU A 835 13.35 3.92 26.09
N LYS A 836 14.68 4.11 26.17
CA LYS A 836 15.41 4.45 27.42
C LYS A 836 14.83 5.68 28.15
N PHE A 837 14.34 6.67 27.40
CA PHE A 837 13.70 7.87 27.95
C PHE A 837 12.25 7.63 28.45
N CYS A 838 11.59 6.58 27.96
CA CYS A 838 10.22 6.22 28.30
C CYS A 838 10.06 4.70 28.54
N PRO A 839 10.57 4.16 29.66
CA PRO A 839 10.40 2.75 30.01
C PRO A 839 8.94 2.30 30.00
N HIS A 840 8.71 1.05 29.59
CA HIS A 840 7.38 0.47 29.47
C HIS A 840 6.68 0.32 30.84
N PRO A 841 5.38 0.64 30.97
CA PRO A 841 4.50 1.21 29.95
C PRO A 841 4.73 2.72 29.76
N CYS A 842 5.08 3.13 28.55
CA CYS A 842 5.32 4.54 28.22
C CYS A 842 3.98 5.28 28.10
N SER A 843 3.70 6.27 28.96
CA SER A 843 2.48 7.08 28.83
C SER A 843 2.64 8.18 27.78
N LEU A 844 1.56 8.52 27.06
CA LEU A 844 1.58 9.52 25.98
C LEU A 844 2.14 10.87 26.45
N LYS A 845 1.76 11.32 27.65
CA LYS A 845 2.28 12.56 28.28
C LYS A 845 3.79 12.50 28.59
N LYS A 846 4.34 11.31 28.84
CA LYS A 846 5.80 11.13 29.02
C LYS A 846 6.52 11.03 27.68
N PHE A 847 5.90 10.41 26.67
CA PHE A 847 6.40 10.38 25.30
C PHE A 847 6.51 11.80 24.73
N GLU A 848 5.39 12.55 24.68
CA GLU A 848 5.31 13.95 24.20
C GLU A 848 6.38 14.86 24.84
N LYS A 849 6.61 14.73 26.16
CA LYS A 849 7.57 15.58 26.88
C LYS A 849 9.00 15.53 26.31
N ASN A 850 9.41 14.41 25.69
CA ASN A 850 10.75 14.27 25.13
C ASN A 850 10.91 14.89 23.73
N PHE A 851 9.80 15.27 23.09
CA PHE A 851 9.75 15.77 21.72
C PHE A 851 9.17 17.19 21.62
N LYS A 852 9.13 17.94 22.72
CA LYS A 852 8.74 19.36 22.68
C LYS A 852 9.88 20.20 22.08
N ASN A 853 9.51 21.09 21.16
CA ASN A 853 10.41 22.05 20.52
C ASN A 853 11.57 21.40 19.71
N ILE A 854 11.38 20.19 19.17
CA ILE A 854 12.38 19.53 18.30
C ILE A 854 12.34 20.04 16.85
N THR A 855 11.26 20.70 16.44
CA THR A 855 11.09 21.34 15.13
C THR A 855 11.23 22.86 15.25
N PRO A 856 11.71 23.59 14.22
CA PRO A 856 11.45 25.01 14.11
C PRO A 856 9.95 25.29 13.92
N LEU A 857 9.52 26.54 14.06
CA LEU A 857 8.12 26.94 13.86
C LEU A 857 7.76 26.96 12.36
N ASP A 858 8.62 27.57 11.54
CA ASP A 858 8.60 27.43 10.08
C ASP A 858 9.89 26.74 9.62
N TRP A 859 9.73 25.66 8.86
CA TRP A 859 10.85 24.92 8.27
C TRP A 859 11.51 25.70 7.14
N PHE A 860 10.74 26.44 6.32
CA PHE A 860 11.27 27.09 5.12
C PHE A 860 12.21 28.25 5.48
N SER A 861 11.77 29.17 6.33
CA SER A 861 12.63 30.26 6.84
C SER A 861 13.82 29.70 7.63
N ALA A 862 13.64 28.63 8.42
CA ALA A 862 14.75 28.01 9.15
C ALA A 862 15.78 27.32 8.24
N CYS A 863 15.36 26.78 7.09
CA CYS A 863 16.26 26.23 6.07
C CYS A 863 17.05 27.30 5.30
N GLY A 864 16.77 28.59 5.50
CA GLY A 864 17.41 29.70 4.80
C GLY A 864 16.76 30.04 3.45
N PHE A 865 15.55 29.55 3.18
CA PHE A 865 14.72 30.14 2.11
C PHE A 865 14.28 31.55 2.54
N PRO A 866 14.15 32.51 1.59
CA PRO A 866 13.83 33.88 1.94
C PRO A 866 12.50 33.94 2.70
N SER A 867 12.52 34.53 3.89
CA SER A 867 11.34 34.78 4.71
C SER A 867 10.32 35.57 3.91
N VAL A 868 9.13 35.00 3.67
CA VAL A 868 8.14 35.56 2.72
C VAL A 868 7.31 36.68 3.36
N GLU A 869 8.00 37.72 3.82
CA GLU A 869 7.39 39.03 4.03
C GLU A 869 7.39 39.79 2.70
N THR A 870 6.18 40.13 2.24
CA THR A 870 5.85 40.90 1.03
C THR A 870 6.01 40.17 -0.33
N THR A 871 4.86 40.04 -1.00
CA THR A 871 4.63 39.63 -2.41
C THR A 871 4.76 38.13 -2.79
N ASP A 872 3.88 37.75 -3.72
CA ASP A 872 3.58 36.42 -4.28
C ASP A 872 2.90 35.38 -3.35
N TRP A 873 2.01 34.59 -3.96
CA TRP A 873 0.81 33.99 -3.34
C TRP A 873 0.98 32.53 -2.88
N LYS A 874 2.22 32.11 -2.58
CA LYS A 874 2.60 30.69 -2.54
C LYS A 874 2.81 30.07 -1.14
N THR A 875 2.67 30.86 -0.08
CA THR A 875 3.09 30.46 1.30
C THR A 875 1.99 30.59 2.35
N LYS A 876 0.79 30.08 2.01
CA LYS A 876 0.01 29.26 2.96
C LYS A 876 0.84 28.07 3.52
N TYR A 877 0.21 27.28 4.38
CA TYR A 877 0.45 25.82 4.49
C TYR A 877 1.69 25.33 5.25
N VAL A 878 1.91 25.89 6.44
CA VAL A 878 2.33 25.07 7.59
C VAL A 878 1.29 25.16 8.71
N GLN A 879 0.07 24.72 8.41
CA GLN A 879 -0.93 24.32 9.40
C GLN A 879 -1.53 22.97 8.96
N LEU A 880 -1.78 22.09 9.94
CA LEU A 880 -2.28 20.74 9.72
C LEU A 880 -3.70 20.77 9.10
N PRO A 881 -4.01 19.93 8.10
CA PRO A 881 -5.33 19.94 7.48
C PRO A 881 -6.39 19.42 8.45
N TYR A 882 -7.37 20.27 8.74
CA TYR A 882 -8.75 19.85 9.04
C TYR A 882 -9.69 21.04 8.86
N ASP A 883 -10.59 20.97 7.88
CA ASP A 883 -11.72 21.89 7.79
C ASP A 883 -12.77 21.46 8.83
N GLY A 884 -12.51 21.79 10.10
CA GLY A 884 -13.53 21.74 11.14
C GLY A 884 -14.49 22.91 10.93
N ALA A 885 -15.79 22.62 10.81
CA ALA A 885 -16.80 23.67 10.64
C ALA A 885 -16.80 24.63 11.85
N GLU A 886 -16.49 25.90 11.62
CA GLU A 886 -16.80 26.97 12.56
C GLU A 886 -18.32 27.22 12.58
N SER A 887 -18.83 27.63 13.75
CA SER A 887 -20.25 27.83 14.07
C SER A 887 -20.78 29.20 13.66
#